data_AF-A0A2P6MWD4-F1
#
_entry.id   AF-A0A2P6MWD4-F1
#
_cell.length_a   1.000
_cell.length_b   1.000
_cell.length_c   1.000
_cell.angle_alpha   90.00
_cell.angle_beta   90.00
_cell.angle_gamma   90.00
#
_symmetry.space_group_name_H-M   'P 1'
#
loop_
_entity.id
_entity.type
_entity.pdbx_description
1 polymer ?
#
loop_
_entity_poly.entity_id
_entity_poly.type
_entity_poly.pdbx_seq_one_letter_code
_entity_poly.pdbx_strand_id
1 'polypeptide(L)'
;MDQRRVRPIFDAIEGRNWKQALKLCNGLAGKKPDANTPIINALKAMATERLGKPAEAEALLEQTIAMVPTDEITLNTITNTYRSLGRLDKITEMLEKVVAKYPKSEGPLELLWASYARRLEHGKARETAMKLRKLFSGDHYLLWAVQSIVLSVRGQKEGPLLQLAQRMMENLIGENKIENYESERKLGENCVTWAGLFLYLSILEQQENYEKILEVLGGKLGDLYKVEEDKHRYRGDILKKAGKYSEALSVYDKLITEFNADDWSHLIGYLDCGFHSDENHFYEIAREKLHQLQATQTDPKKSIRGPFLAEIELEKRRFERGGQEDQIFGLVVAYVQRFGDRTLCYNDISPYIVRYLDKSEELITAVRATFHDQMEQREFTSRNINFRQLECRLNRYHRLEVSQLRDVVRDIVTEYITSLRIYEKDPKEATEMAIGYPLLLMACQLLVHLSDRTGQEAYILESIALLENGFKDSQYGFPLRLLLLRLYTRLHCPRSAVECFEQLEVKHILLDTLSYLILDPLYNGQSGFAKEITRSLEDFYEENNKQTPEFVLRAFQNGNYSKISEFIQFKERLERSHTGLMSRTEEFLEDIKRSSDLDALFTRLPEISVTEEKIEKMTLNHERSILQHQFPENYSSPYLNEVTHTCTDVLSISSEEQRDRIKLRATLAHLLKSTVQDKDMKENLQRFVSLSEKISGTEFQKKSLRNLVEIFQLTIEISKLNNESTTEDSDAVAQKLNQLEGSTQEIFAELQGQLSTDGRFNLKSIPLLNQFVSENLAWLLLSYQTWSKHVPTVVKKKKDTVDNRESCRTAMKNMMQWLKNTTSSLNEFFLLETTKHPNGALFNPSDAVTFQLGWSSDKSTATTNPSSRL
;
A
#
# COMPACT_ATOMS: atom_id res chain seq x y z
N MET A 1 1.41 29.93 39.08
CA MET A 1 2.05 28.61 39.13
C MET A 1 3.44 28.77 39.73
N ASP A 2 3.78 27.98 40.75
CA ASP A 2 5.14 27.93 41.31
C ASP A 2 5.95 26.82 40.62
N GLN A 3 6.78 27.20 39.64
CA GLN A 3 7.51 26.26 38.78
C GLN A 3 8.54 25.43 39.54
N ARG A 4 9.09 25.92 40.66
CA ARG A 4 10.10 25.18 41.44
C ARG A 4 9.52 23.93 42.08
N ARG A 5 8.24 23.97 42.48
CA ARG A 5 7.54 22.86 43.13
C ARG A 5 7.18 21.72 42.17
N VAL A 6 7.00 22.01 40.88
CA VAL A 6 6.60 21.02 39.85
C VAL A 6 7.81 20.52 39.04
N ARG A 7 8.95 21.22 39.10
CA ARG A 7 10.20 20.86 38.39
C ARG A 7 10.64 19.40 38.59
N PRO A 8 10.62 18.81 39.79
CA PRO A 8 11.03 17.40 39.97
C PRO A 8 10.13 16.40 39.22
N ILE A 9 8.85 16.75 38.98
CA ILE A 9 7.95 15.92 38.17
C ILE A 9 8.37 16.00 36.70
N PHE A 10 8.67 17.20 36.19
CA PHE A 10 9.16 17.38 34.82
C PHE A 10 10.48 16.64 34.59
N ASP A 11 11.46 16.75 35.49
CA ASP A 11 12.75 16.05 35.37
C ASP A 11 12.55 14.51 35.36
N ALA A 12 11.60 13.99 36.15
CA ALA A 12 11.26 12.56 36.15
C ALA A 12 10.58 12.12 34.84
N ILE A 13 9.76 12.98 34.24
CA ILE A 13 9.12 12.75 32.93
C ILE A 13 10.16 12.80 31.80
N GLU A 14 11.06 13.78 31.81
CA GLU A 14 12.16 13.90 30.85
C GLU A 14 13.09 12.68 30.91
N GLY A 15 13.36 12.17 32.12
CA GLY A 15 14.08 10.91 32.34
C GLY A 15 13.28 9.62 32.04
N ARG A 16 12.06 9.71 31.49
CA ARG A 16 11.13 8.59 31.22
C ARG A 16 10.80 7.72 32.44
N ASN A 17 10.96 8.24 33.65
CA ASN A 17 10.68 7.55 34.91
C ASN A 17 9.22 7.78 35.36
N TRP A 18 8.27 7.22 34.61
CA TRP A 18 6.82 7.44 34.80
C TRP A 18 6.30 7.04 36.19
N LYS A 19 6.84 5.97 36.78
CA LYS A 19 6.47 5.53 38.15
C LYS A 19 6.88 6.56 39.21
N GLN A 20 8.07 7.15 39.05
CA GLN A 20 8.58 8.18 39.95
C GLN A 20 7.79 9.48 39.78
N ALA A 21 7.51 9.88 38.54
CA ALA A 21 6.66 11.02 38.24
C ALA A 21 5.28 10.87 38.91
N LEU A 22 4.64 9.70 38.79
CA LEU A 22 3.35 9.41 39.42
C LEU A 22 3.42 9.49 40.96
N LYS A 23 4.49 8.96 41.57
CA LYS A 23 4.72 9.04 43.02
C LYS A 23 4.87 10.49 43.49
N LEU A 24 5.61 11.31 42.75
CA LEU A 24 5.80 12.73 43.04
C LEU A 24 4.47 13.52 42.90
N CYS A 25 3.67 13.24 41.86
CA CYS A 25 2.34 13.83 41.72
C CYS A 25 1.43 13.50 42.90
N ASN A 26 1.40 12.23 43.33
CA ASN A 26 0.59 11.80 44.48
C ASN A 26 1.07 12.41 45.80
N GLY A 27 2.39 12.60 45.98
CA GLY A 27 2.95 13.25 47.16
C GLY A 27 2.69 14.75 47.23
N LEU A 28 2.55 15.41 46.08
CA LEU A 28 2.29 16.85 45.98
C LEU A 28 0.79 17.20 45.91
N ALA A 29 -0.08 16.22 45.72
CA ALA A 29 -1.54 16.36 45.76
C ALA A 29 -2.01 16.62 47.21
N GLY A 30 -2.23 17.89 47.56
CA GLY A 30 -2.72 18.28 48.88
C GLY A 30 -4.22 17.97 49.07
N LYS A 31 -4.69 17.93 50.33
CA LYS A 31 -6.12 17.76 50.68
C LYS A 31 -7.02 18.92 50.22
N LYS A 32 -6.46 20.09 49.89
CA LYS A 32 -7.17 21.25 49.34
C LYS A 32 -6.58 21.64 47.98
N PRO A 33 -7.40 21.91 46.95
CA PRO A 33 -6.92 22.40 45.66
C PRO A 33 -6.20 23.75 45.80
N ASP A 34 -5.01 23.85 45.22
CA ASP A 34 -4.20 25.06 45.10
C ASP A 34 -3.95 25.43 43.63
N ALA A 35 -3.22 26.53 43.39
CA ALA A 35 -2.94 27.02 42.03
C ALA A 35 -2.07 26.08 41.18
N ASN A 36 -1.41 25.07 41.76
CA ASN A 36 -0.64 24.06 41.03
C ASN A 36 -1.43 22.74 40.84
N THR A 37 -2.62 22.62 41.42
CA THR A 37 -3.42 21.39 41.34
C THR A 37 -3.80 21.01 39.91
N PRO A 38 -4.17 21.94 38.99
CA PRO A 38 -4.45 21.59 37.60
C PRO A 38 -3.26 20.97 36.86
N ILE A 39 -2.07 21.56 36.98
CA ILE A 39 -0.85 21.03 36.33
C ILE A 39 -0.43 19.69 36.93
N ILE A 40 -0.53 19.52 38.25
CA ILE A 40 -0.19 18.25 38.91
C ILE A 40 -1.12 17.14 38.43
N ASN A 41 -2.43 17.41 38.30
CA ASN A 41 -3.40 16.44 37.79
C ASN A 41 -3.16 16.12 36.31
N ALA A 42 -2.83 17.12 35.48
CA ALA A 42 -2.50 16.90 34.07
C ALA A 42 -1.22 16.04 33.90
N LEU A 43 -0.17 16.30 34.68
CA LEU A 43 1.07 15.50 34.67
C LEU A 43 0.85 14.10 35.26
N LYS A 44 -0.02 13.98 36.27
CA LYS A 44 -0.48 12.69 36.80
C LYS A 44 -1.17 11.87 35.71
N ALA A 45 -2.11 12.47 34.99
CA ALA A 45 -2.80 11.82 33.88
C ALA A 45 -1.81 11.37 32.79
N MET A 46 -0.84 12.20 32.43
CA MET A 46 0.22 11.85 31.48
C MET A 46 1.04 10.64 31.94
N ALA A 47 1.50 10.63 33.19
CA ALA A 47 2.24 9.50 33.73
C ALA A 47 1.39 8.22 33.79
N THR A 48 0.11 8.33 34.16
CA THR A 48 -0.85 7.22 34.18
C THR A 48 -1.12 6.65 32.79
N GLU A 49 -1.25 7.51 31.77
CA GLU A 49 -1.38 7.12 30.36
C GLU A 49 -0.15 6.32 29.90
N ARG A 50 1.06 6.85 30.14
CA ARG A 50 2.32 6.17 29.80
C ARG A 50 2.57 4.86 30.55
N LEU A 51 1.86 4.63 31.66
CA LEU A 51 1.86 3.37 32.40
C LEU A 51 0.78 2.38 31.94
N GLY A 52 0.08 2.66 30.84
CA GLY A 52 -0.89 1.75 30.22
C GLY A 52 -2.29 1.79 30.85
N LYS A 53 -2.67 2.90 31.50
CA LYS A 53 -3.98 3.07 32.14
C LYS A 53 -4.79 4.22 31.52
N PRO A 54 -5.26 4.07 30.26
CA PRO A 54 -5.87 5.17 29.51
C PRO A 54 -7.17 5.68 30.13
N ALA A 55 -8.04 4.80 30.64
CA ALA A 55 -9.32 5.20 31.24
C ALA A 55 -9.14 6.02 32.53
N GLU A 56 -8.17 5.65 33.38
CA GLU A 56 -7.84 6.40 34.61
C GLU A 56 -7.23 7.77 34.25
N ALA A 57 -6.34 7.81 33.25
CA ALA A 57 -5.78 9.06 32.74
C ALA A 57 -6.87 9.99 32.20
N GLU A 58 -7.83 9.46 31.44
CA GLU A 58 -8.93 10.23 30.88
C GLU A 58 -9.83 10.84 31.97
N ALA A 59 -10.20 10.06 32.99
CA ALA A 59 -10.98 10.57 34.12
C ALA A 59 -10.26 11.70 34.88
N LEU A 60 -8.93 11.59 35.04
CA LEU A 60 -8.12 12.64 35.64
C LEU A 60 -8.09 13.92 34.78
N LEU A 61 -8.02 13.78 33.46
CA LEU A 61 -8.09 14.93 32.55
C LEU A 61 -9.44 15.63 32.63
N GLU A 62 -10.55 14.90 32.66
CA GLU A 62 -11.90 15.47 32.78
C GLU A 62 -12.07 16.27 34.09
N GLN A 63 -11.59 15.71 35.21
CA GLN A 63 -11.56 16.42 36.49
C GLN A 63 -10.72 17.70 36.42
N THR A 64 -9.59 17.65 35.71
CA THR A 64 -8.70 18.81 35.54
C THR A 64 -9.36 19.89 34.68
N ILE A 65 -10.05 19.50 33.60
CA ILE A 65 -10.75 20.44 32.71
C ILE A 65 -11.91 21.13 33.43
N ALA A 66 -12.61 20.44 34.33
CA ALA A 66 -13.66 21.03 35.15
C ALA A 66 -13.16 22.22 36.00
N MET A 67 -11.85 22.30 36.28
CA MET A 67 -11.21 23.42 36.98
C MET A 67 -10.95 24.63 36.05
N VAL A 68 -11.20 24.51 34.75
CA VAL A 68 -10.98 25.52 33.69
C VAL A 68 -9.54 26.07 33.71
N PRO A 69 -8.53 25.24 33.43
CA PRO A 69 -7.14 25.67 33.42
C PRO A 69 -6.91 26.74 32.35
N THR A 70 -6.08 27.73 32.67
CA THR A 70 -5.81 28.87 31.77
C THR A 70 -4.35 29.03 31.45
N ASP A 71 -3.47 28.38 32.22
CA ASP A 71 -2.05 28.42 32.01
C ASP A 71 -1.65 27.50 30.85
N GLU A 72 -0.76 28.03 30.01
CA GLU A 72 -0.35 27.39 28.76
C GLU A 72 0.31 26.02 28.99
N ILE A 73 1.10 25.87 30.06
CA ILE A 73 1.79 24.63 30.39
C ILE A 73 0.79 23.52 30.72
N THR A 74 -0.24 23.80 31.52
CA THR A 74 -1.32 22.83 31.81
C THR A 74 -2.10 22.49 30.55
N LEU A 75 -2.51 23.49 29.77
CA LEU A 75 -3.26 23.26 28.52
C LEU A 75 -2.47 22.42 27.51
N ASN A 76 -1.18 22.69 27.34
CA ASN A 76 -0.28 21.88 26.52
C ASN A 76 -0.15 20.45 27.07
N THR A 77 0.00 20.29 28.38
CA THR A 77 0.09 18.97 29.02
C THR A 77 -1.19 18.16 28.79
N ILE A 78 -2.38 18.76 28.97
CA ILE A 78 -3.68 18.13 28.70
C ILE A 78 -3.81 17.76 27.22
N THR A 79 -3.48 18.70 26.33
CA THR A 79 -3.51 18.51 24.86
C THR A 79 -2.62 17.34 24.44
N ASN A 80 -1.41 17.26 25.01
CA ASN A 80 -0.47 16.17 24.73
C ASN A 80 -0.98 14.82 25.21
N THR A 81 -1.57 14.75 26.40
CA THR A 81 -2.12 13.50 26.95
C THR A 81 -3.36 13.03 26.17
N TYR A 82 -4.31 13.92 25.87
CA TYR A 82 -5.46 13.54 25.03
C TYR A 82 -5.05 13.13 23.62
N ARG A 83 -3.98 13.72 23.08
CA ARG A 83 -3.40 13.31 21.79
C ARG A 83 -2.83 11.89 21.86
N SER A 84 -2.09 11.53 22.91
CA SER A 84 -1.64 10.14 23.11
C SER A 84 -2.83 9.17 23.20
N LEU A 85 -3.94 9.61 23.79
CA LEU A 85 -5.19 8.84 23.90
C LEU A 85 -6.04 8.85 22.62
N GLY A 86 -5.65 9.56 21.56
CA GLY A 86 -6.41 9.66 20.31
C GLY A 86 -7.68 10.53 20.37
N ARG A 87 -7.90 11.32 21.42
CA ARG A 87 -9.13 12.11 21.66
C ARG A 87 -8.98 13.57 21.22
N LEU A 88 -8.82 13.79 19.91
CA LEU A 88 -8.65 15.13 19.33
C LEU A 88 -9.92 16.01 19.43
N ASP A 89 -11.09 15.37 19.49
CA ASP A 89 -12.39 15.97 19.78
C ASP A 89 -12.42 16.68 21.13
N LYS A 90 -12.00 15.98 22.20
CA LYS A 90 -11.98 16.52 23.56
C LYS A 90 -11.03 17.70 23.72
N ILE A 91 -9.92 17.69 23.00
CA ILE A 91 -8.98 18.83 22.94
C ILE A 91 -9.71 20.09 22.44
N THR A 92 -10.46 19.95 21.35
CA THR A 92 -11.14 21.08 20.70
C THR A 92 -12.25 21.62 21.59
N GLU A 93 -13.10 20.75 22.15
CA GLU A 93 -14.18 21.14 23.07
C GLU A 93 -13.65 21.88 24.31
N MET A 94 -12.55 21.38 24.88
CA MET A 94 -11.89 22.02 26.02
C MET A 94 -11.37 23.41 25.66
N LEU A 95 -10.67 23.54 24.54
CA LEU A 95 -10.09 24.82 24.12
C LEU A 95 -11.16 25.84 23.71
N GLU A 96 -12.27 25.42 23.09
CA GLU A 96 -13.43 26.27 22.81
C GLU A 96 -13.99 26.89 24.11
N LYS A 97 -14.14 26.08 25.18
CA LYS A 97 -14.58 26.55 26.51
C LYS A 97 -13.60 27.52 27.16
N VAL A 98 -12.29 27.25 27.06
CA VAL A 98 -11.25 28.12 27.64
C VAL A 98 -11.20 29.47 26.90
N VAL A 99 -11.22 29.45 25.56
CA VAL A 99 -11.20 30.68 24.74
C VAL A 99 -12.48 31.49 24.90
N ALA A 100 -13.64 30.85 25.10
CA ALA A 100 -14.88 31.57 25.40
C ALA A 100 -14.77 32.40 26.68
N LYS A 101 -14.04 31.91 27.69
CA LYS A 101 -13.79 32.62 28.95
C LYS A 101 -12.67 33.67 28.84
N TYR A 102 -11.66 33.42 28.00
CA TYR A 102 -10.49 34.30 27.82
C TYR A 102 -10.23 34.62 26.34
N PRO A 103 -11.12 35.39 25.68
CA PRO A 103 -11.12 35.54 24.23
C PRO A 103 -10.00 36.39 23.65
N LYS A 104 -9.16 37.00 24.49
CA LYS A 104 -8.04 37.89 24.12
C LYS A 104 -6.67 37.34 24.51
N SER A 105 -6.57 36.05 24.85
CA SER A 105 -5.30 35.41 25.22
C SER A 105 -4.69 34.69 24.02
N GLU A 106 -3.43 35.01 23.68
CA GLU A 106 -2.73 34.49 22.48
C GLU A 106 -2.54 32.98 22.55
N GLY A 107 -1.88 32.46 23.60
CA GLY A 107 -1.59 31.03 23.74
C GLY A 107 -2.83 30.11 23.62
N PRO A 108 -3.92 30.33 24.39
CA PRO A 108 -5.14 29.55 24.24
C PRO A 108 -5.79 29.65 22.85
N LEU A 109 -5.72 30.82 22.19
CA LEU A 109 -6.22 30.99 20.82
C LEU A 109 -5.36 30.25 19.80
N GLU A 110 -4.04 30.25 19.95
CA GLU A 110 -3.12 29.47 19.10
C GLU A 110 -3.35 27.97 19.28
N LEU A 111 -3.52 27.49 20.51
CA LEU A 111 -3.83 26.08 20.77
C LEU A 111 -5.16 25.68 20.14
N LEU A 112 -6.18 26.54 20.22
CA LEU A 112 -7.48 26.32 19.58
C LEU A 112 -7.36 26.31 18.05
N TRP A 113 -6.61 27.25 17.48
CA TRP A 113 -6.32 27.24 16.05
C TRP A 113 -5.63 25.94 15.64
N ALA A 114 -4.62 25.50 16.42
CA ALA A 114 -3.89 24.26 16.16
C ALA A 114 -4.80 23.03 16.25
N SER A 115 -5.79 23.00 17.15
CA SER A 115 -6.77 21.90 17.20
C SER A 115 -7.65 21.86 15.96
N TYR A 116 -8.12 23.01 15.48
CA TYR A 116 -8.87 23.08 14.21
C TYR A 116 -8.01 22.69 13.00
N ALA A 117 -6.75 23.14 12.94
CA ALA A 117 -5.84 22.79 11.87
C ALA A 117 -5.57 21.28 11.80
N ARG A 118 -5.32 20.61 12.95
CA ARG A 118 -5.14 19.14 13.01
C ARG A 118 -6.39 18.37 12.56
N ARG A 119 -7.57 18.90 12.87
CA ARG A 119 -8.87 18.29 12.51
C ARG A 119 -9.35 18.66 11.10
N LEU A 120 -8.59 19.48 10.37
CA LEU A 120 -8.95 19.97 9.04
C LEU A 120 -10.27 20.78 9.04
N GLU A 121 -10.62 21.41 10.16
CA GLU A 121 -11.78 22.31 10.27
C GLU A 121 -11.42 23.69 9.69
N HIS A 122 -11.22 23.75 8.37
CA HIS A 122 -10.64 24.90 7.66
C HIS A 122 -11.35 26.23 7.92
N GLY A 123 -12.69 26.22 8.01
CA GLY A 123 -13.48 27.43 8.29
C GLY A 123 -13.18 28.02 9.67
N LYS A 124 -13.21 27.19 10.71
CA LYS A 124 -12.90 27.61 12.08
C LYS A 124 -11.43 27.96 12.28
N ALA A 125 -10.52 27.22 11.62
CA ALA A 125 -9.10 27.54 11.61
C ALA A 125 -8.85 28.93 11.01
N ARG A 126 -9.45 29.24 9.86
CA ARG A 126 -9.38 30.57 9.24
C ARG A 126 -9.89 31.67 10.16
N GLU A 127 -11.07 31.50 10.77
CA GLU A 127 -11.66 32.51 11.66
C GLU A 127 -10.80 32.78 12.89
N THR A 128 -10.25 31.72 13.48
CA THR A 128 -9.37 31.82 14.65
C THR A 128 -8.04 32.49 14.28
N ALA A 129 -7.45 32.17 13.12
CA ALA A 129 -6.24 32.80 12.61
C ALA A 129 -6.44 34.30 12.32
N MET A 130 -7.57 34.69 11.73
CA MET A 130 -7.92 36.10 11.52
C MET A 130 -8.11 36.85 12.84
N LYS A 131 -8.68 36.20 13.85
CA LYS A 131 -8.80 36.76 15.20
C LYS A 131 -7.43 36.97 15.85
N LEU A 132 -6.52 36.02 15.71
CA LEU A 132 -5.12 36.15 16.16
C LEU A 132 -4.41 37.32 15.45
N ARG A 133 -4.50 37.41 14.11
CA ARG A 133 -3.98 38.55 13.34
C ARG A 133 -4.50 39.89 13.86
N LYS A 134 -5.81 40.00 14.10
CA LYS A 134 -6.42 41.25 14.57
C LYS A 134 -5.96 41.67 15.98
N LEU A 135 -5.65 40.71 16.85
CA LEU A 135 -5.29 40.97 18.25
C LEU A 135 -3.78 41.16 18.46
N PHE A 136 -2.95 40.45 17.70
CA PHE A 136 -1.50 40.34 17.93
C PHE A 136 -0.64 40.73 16.72
N SER A 137 -1.26 41.10 15.59
CA SER A 137 -0.63 41.68 14.40
C SER A 137 0.40 40.81 13.64
N GLY A 138 0.63 39.54 14.02
CA GLY A 138 1.61 38.67 13.34
C GLY A 138 1.25 38.29 11.89
N ASP A 139 2.22 38.35 10.98
CA ASP A 139 2.12 37.94 9.57
C ASP A 139 1.84 36.47 9.33
N HIS A 140 2.44 35.60 10.14
CA HIS A 140 2.20 34.17 10.07
C HIS A 140 0.72 33.82 10.34
N TYR A 141 -0.01 34.56 11.18
CA TYR A 141 -1.44 34.34 11.39
C TYR A 141 -2.27 34.63 10.13
N LEU A 142 -1.88 35.64 9.34
CA LEU A 142 -2.53 35.90 8.06
C LEU A 142 -2.25 34.76 7.08
N LEU A 143 -1.00 34.30 6.99
CA LEU A 143 -0.63 33.17 6.15
C LEU A 143 -1.36 31.88 6.55
N TRP A 144 -1.57 31.64 7.86
CA TRP A 144 -2.39 30.52 8.34
C TRP A 144 -3.85 30.64 7.90
N ALA A 145 -4.41 31.85 7.91
CA ALA A 145 -5.76 32.10 7.42
C ALA A 145 -5.85 31.88 5.89
N VAL A 146 -4.90 32.40 5.12
CA VAL A 146 -4.80 32.21 3.67
C VAL A 146 -4.66 30.74 3.33
N GLN A 147 -3.73 30.02 3.96
CA GLN A 147 -3.57 28.60 3.75
C GLN A 147 -4.84 27.82 4.11
N SER A 148 -5.53 28.18 5.21
CA SER A 148 -6.81 27.55 5.55
C SER A 148 -7.87 27.76 4.47
N ILE A 149 -7.87 28.91 3.79
CA ILE A 149 -8.72 29.16 2.63
C ILE A 149 -8.32 28.24 1.47
N VAL A 150 -7.05 28.19 1.09
CA VAL A 150 -6.53 27.33 0.01
C VAL A 150 -6.94 25.87 0.23
N LEU A 151 -6.84 25.40 1.47
CA LEU A 151 -7.27 24.05 1.84
C LEU A 151 -8.79 23.83 1.73
N SER A 152 -9.61 24.84 2.03
CA SER A 152 -11.08 24.74 1.93
C SER A 152 -11.60 24.70 0.49
N VAL A 153 -10.85 25.26 -0.47
CA VAL A 153 -11.25 25.39 -1.89
C VAL A 153 -10.47 24.46 -2.81
N ARG A 154 -9.81 23.43 -2.27
CA ARG A 154 -9.00 22.48 -3.05
C ARG A 154 -9.73 21.99 -4.30
N GLY A 155 -9.08 22.14 -5.45
CA GLY A 155 -9.61 21.73 -6.75
C GLY A 155 -10.60 22.71 -7.38
N GLN A 156 -10.98 23.81 -6.70
CA GLN A 156 -11.75 24.89 -7.29
C GLN A 156 -10.81 25.89 -7.97
N LYS A 157 -11.03 26.16 -9.26
CA LYS A 157 -10.26 27.16 -10.03
C LYS A 157 -10.69 28.60 -9.75
N GLU A 158 -11.99 28.79 -9.51
CA GLU A 158 -12.59 30.09 -9.30
C GLU A 158 -13.47 30.08 -8.05
N GLY A 159 -13.56 31.24 -7.38
CA GLY A 159 -14.45 31.41 -6.24
C GLY A 159 -14.09 32.64 -5.40
N PRO A 160 -15.05 33.20 -4.65
CA PRO A 160 -14.84 34.40 -3.85
C PRO A 160 -13.78 34.20 -2.76
N LEU A 161 -13.63 32.98 -2.25
CA LEU A 161 -12.63 32.64 -1.24
C LEU A 161 -11.20 32.62 -1.82
N LEU A 162 -11.00 32.06 -3.01
CA LEU A 162 -9.68 32.04 -3.64
C LEU A 162 -9.23 33.46 -4.06
N GLN A 163 -10.16 34.29 -4.55
CA GLN A 163 -9.91 35.72 -4.79
C GLN A 163 -9.59 36.48 -3.50
N LEU A 164 -10.27 36.15 -2.39
CA LEU A 164 -9.96 36.72 -1.09
C LEU A 164 -8.54 36.32 -0.64
N ALA A 165 -8.15 35.06 -0.79
CA ALA A 165 -6.81 34.59 -0.47
C ALA A 165 -5.73 35.34 -1.27
N GLN A 166 -5.92 35.52 -2.58
CA GLN A 166 -5.04 36.33 -3.43
C GLN A 166 -4.93 37.77 -2.92
N ARG A 167 -6.06 38.45 -2.68
CA ARG A 167 -6.06 39.84 -2.16
C ARG A 167 -5.39 39.96 -0.81
N MET A 168 -5.57 38.98 0.08
CA MET A 168 -4.89 38.94 1.38
C MET A 168 -3.36 38.86 1.21
N MET A 169 -2.88 38.05 0.25
CA MET A 169 -1.45 37.99 -0.06
C MET A 169 -0.93 39.28 -0.68
N GLU A 170 -1.67 39.88 -1.62
CA GLU A 170 -1.28 41.16 -2.25
C GLU A 170 -1.25 42.31 -1.24
N ASN A 171 -2.20 42.36 -0.32
CA ASN A 171 -2.18 43.32 0.79
C ASN A 171 -0.97 43.11 1.69
N LEU A 172 -0.67 41.85 2.06
CA LEU A 172 0.51 41.51 2.87
C LEU A 172 1.82 41.91 2.16
N ILE A 173 1.90 41.71 0.85
CA ILE A 173 3.05 42.12 0.02
C ILE A 173 3.17 43.65 -0.01
N GLY A 174 2.04 44.37 -0.11
CA GLY A 174 2.03 45.83 -0.10
C GLY A 174 2.36 46.46 1.26
N GLU A 175 2.02 45.79 2.36
CA GLU A 175 2.26 46.26 3.73
C GLU A 175 3.73 46.14 4.17
N ASN A 176 4.50 45.23 3.55
CA ASN A 176 5.75 44.73 4.12
C ASN A 176 6.98 44.90 3.22
N LYS A 177 8.16 44.78 3.85
CA LYS A 177 9.43 44.62 3.14
C LYS A 177 9.62 43.15 2.71
N ILE A 178 10.33 42.98 1.60
CA ILE A 178 10.76 41.68 1.06
C ILE A 178 12.11 41.34 1.72
N GLU A 179 12.18 40.22 2.44
CA GLU A 179 13.42 39.81 3.14
C GLU A 179 13.75 38.33 2.93
N ASN A 180 15.04 38.03 2.80
CA ASN A 180 15.57 36.69 2.66
C ASN A 180 15.66 35.99 4.03
N TYR A 181 15.10 34.78 4.12
CA TYR A 181 14.92 33.99 5.35
C TYR A 181 16.22 33.55 6.08
N GLU A 182 17.41 33.91 5.60
CA GLU A 182 18.68 33.50 6.21
C GLU A 182 19.12 34.37 7.41
N SER A 183 18.52 35.54 7.63
CA SER A 183 18.70 36.26 8.89
C SER A 183 17.88 35.57 9.99
N GLU A 184 18.60 34.96 10.92
CA GLU A 184 18.13 34.05 11.96
C GLU A 184 16.86 34.48 12.71
N ARG A 185 15.91 33.54 12.78
CA ARG A 185 14.99 33.29 13.91
C ARG A 185 14.45 34.53 14.64
N LYS A 186 13.33 35.07 14.16
CA LYS A 186 12.19 35.44 14.99
C LYS A 186 10.89 35.34 14.17
N LEU A 187 10.10 34.33 14.45
CA LEU A 187 8.68 34.30 14.10
C LEU A 187 8.04 35.50 14.84
N GLY A 188 7.86 36.64 14.17
CA GLY A 188 7.38 37.86 14.86
C GLY A 188 7.64 39.20 14.16
N GLU A 189 8.48 39.25 13.13
CA GLU A 189 8.66 40.47 12.33
C GLU A 189 7.75 40.45 11.09
N ASN A 190 7.21 41.62 10.73
CA ASN A 190 6.26 41.76 9.62
C ASN A 190 7.03 41.79 8.28
N CYS A 191 7.20 40.63 7.63
CA CYS A 191 7.86 40.51 6.34
C CYS A 191 7.30 39.38 5.47
N VAL A 192 7.36 39.56 4.15
CA VAL A 192 7.06 38.48 3.19
C VAL A 192 8.30 37.63 3.00
N THR A 193 8.18 36.36 3.38
CA THR A 193 9.25 35.35 3.27
C THR A 193 9.05 34.46 2.04
N TRP A 194 10.02 33.59 1.74
CA TRP A 194 9.90 32.56 0.71
C TRP A 194 8.64 31.68 0.88
N ALA A 195 8.21 31.44 2.12
CA ALA A 195 6.98 30.72 2.44
C ALA A 195 5.74 31.46 1.92
N GLY A 196 5.71 32.79 2.10
CA GLY A 196 4.68 33.65 1.54
C GLY A 196 4.70 33.67 0.00
N LEU A 197 5.90 33.72 -0.60
CA LEU A 197 6.04 33.61 -2.06
C LEU A 197 5.42 32.30 -2.58
N PHE A 198 5.82 31.14 -2.06
CA PHE A 198 5.31 29.87 -2.57
C PHE A 198 3.81 29.69 -2.33
N LEU A 199 3.29 30.20 -1.21
CA LEU A 199 1.84 30.21 -0.99
C LEU A 199 1.15 31.07 -2.04
N TYR A 200 1.66 32.27 -2.35
CA TYR A 200 1.10 33.14 -3.37
C TYR A 200 1.17 32.52 -4.77
N LEU A 201 2.32 31.95 -5.15
CA LEU A 201 2.49 31.24 -6.41
C LEU A 201 1.51 30.06 -6.53
N SER A 202 1.31 29.29 -5.45
CA SER A 202 0.34 28.19 -5.45
C SER A 202 -1.11 28.65 -5.64
N ILE A 203 -1.48 29.82 -5.10
CA ILE A 203 -2.81 30.42 -5.29
C ILE A 203 -2.99 30.81 -6.76
N LEU A 204 -2.01 31.51 -7.33
CA LEU A 204 -2.05 31.93 -8.72
C LEU A 204 -2.06 30.73 -9.68
N GLU A 205 -1.34 29.66 -9.35
CA GLU A 205 -1.30 28.43 -10.14
C GLU A 205 -2.64 27.70 -10.09
N GLN A 206 -3.30 27.64 -8.92
CA GLN A 206 -4.66 27.10 -8.79
C GLN A 206 -5.70 27.92 -9.56
N GLN A 207 -5.49 29.24 -9.68
CA GLN A 207 -6.29 30.14 -10.50
C GLN A 207 -5.94 30.10 -11.99
N GLU A 208 -4.92 29.33 -12.39
CA GLU A 208 -4.38 29.30 -13.76
C GLU A 208 -3.94 30.70 -14.26
N ASN A 209 -3.61 31.61 -13.34
CA ASN A 209 -3.14 32.96 -13.65
C ASN A 209 -1.64 32.98 -13.92
N TYR A 210 -1.24 32.31 -15.01
CA TYR A 210 0.16 32.10 -15.36
C TYR A 210 0.92 33.40 -15.64
N GLU A 211 0.25 34.41 -16.21
CA GLU A 211 0.89 35.71 -16.49
C GLU A 211 1.34 36.41 -15.21
N LYS A 212 0.50 36.39 -14.17
CA LYS A 212 0.87 36.99 -12.89
C LYS A 212 2.02 36.23 -12.22
N ILE A 213 2.07 34.90 -12.36
CA ILE A 213 3.20 34.10 -11.87
C ILE A 213 4.50 34.56 -12.54
N LEU A 214 4.50 34.73 -13.86
CA LEU A 214 5.68 35.17 -14.61
C LEU A 214 6.13 36.58 -14.21
N GLU A 215 5.18 37.50 -13.97
CA GLU A 215 5.46 38.83 -13.43
C GLU A 215 6.12 38.75 -12.05
N VAL A 216 5.59 37.91 -11.15
CA VAL A 216 6.12 37.71 -9.81
C VAL A 216 7.54 37.13 -9.84
N LEU A 217 7.78 36.12 -10.67
CA LEU A 217 9.09 35.48 -10.82
C LEU A 217 10.14 36.42 -11.45
N GLY A 218 9.71 37.34 -12.31
CA GLY A 218 10.57 38.36 -12.92
C GLY A 218 10.79 39.61 -12.07
N GLY A 219 9.99 39.82 -11.03
CA GLY A 219 10.08 40.96 -10.11
C GLY A 219 10.91 40.67 -8.86
N LYS A 220 10.93 41.63 -7.93
CA LYS A 220 11.67 41.56 -6.65
C LYS A 220 11.28 40.37 -5.76
N LEU A 221 10.04 39.90 -5.86
CA LEU A 221 9.59 38.72 -5.13
C LEU A 221 10.28 37.46 -5.63
N GLY A 222 10.60 37.39 -6.92
CA GLY A 222 11.36 36.28 -7.51
C GLY A 222 12.78 36.14 -6.98
N ASP A 223 13.34 37.18 -6.35
CA ASP A 223 14.67 37.14 -5.71
C ASP A 223 14.67 36.29 -4.42
N LEU A 224 13.48 35.99 -3.85
CA LEU A 224 13.34 35.06 -2.73
C LEU A 224 13.55 33.59 -3.14
N TYR A 225 13.56 33.31 -4.44
CA TYR A 225 13.80 31.98 -4.99
C TYR A 225 15.31 31.68 -5.00
N LYS A 226 15.79 30.91 -4.03
CA LYS A 226 17.24 30.76 -3.78
C LYS A 226 18.01 29.99 -4.85
N VAL A 227 17.36 28.98 -5.43
CA VAL A 227 17.98 28.11 -6.43
C VAL A 227 17.54 28.61 -7.80
N GLU A 228 18.44 29.31 -8.49
CA GLU A 228 18.16 29.91 -9.80
C GLU A 228 17.79 28.84 -10.86
N GLU A 229 18.39 27.65 -10.79
CA GLU A 229 18.04 26.52 -11.65
C GLU A 229 16.57 26.10 -11.46
N ASP A 230 16.13 25.90 -10.22
CA ASP A 230 14.73 25.55 -9.90
C ASP A 230 13.76 26.68 -10.27
N LYS A 231 14.15 27.95 -10.10
CA LYS A 231 13.37 29.12 -10.52
C LYS A 231 13.16 29.12 -12.03
N HIS A 232 14.22 28.88 -12.79
CA HIS A 232 14.16 28.77 -14.24
C HIS A 232 13.33 27.57 -14.70
N ARG A 233 13.48 26.40 -14.05
CA ARG A 233 12.67 25.21 -14.34
C ARG A 233 11.18 25.49 -14.09
N TYR A 234 10.84 26.05 -12.94
CA TYR A 234 9.46 26.42 -12.62
C TYR A 234 8.91 27.45 -13.61
N ARG A 235 9.70 28.47 -13.99
CA ARG A 235 9.33 29.42 -15.04
C ARG A 235 9.06 28.73 -16.38
N GLY A 236 9.90 27.78 -16.78
CA GLY A 236 9.70 26.97 -17.99
C GLY A 236 8.39 26.18 -17.95
N ASP A 237 8.10 25.53 -16.83
CA ASP A 237 6.86 24.77 -16.62
C ASP A 237 5.61 25.68 -16.68
N ILE A 238 5.68 26.88 -16.10
CA ILE A 238 4.59 27.86 -16.15
C ILE A 238 4.39 28.40 -17.58
N LEU A 239 5.47 28.68 -18.32
CA LEU A 239 5.38 29.09 -19.73
C LEU A 239 4.75 27.99 -20.60
N LYS A 240 5.09 26.72 -20.35
CA LYS A 240 4.44 25.56 -21.00
C LYS A 240 2.94 25.54 -20.71
N LYS A 241 2.55 25.68 -19.44
CA LYS A 241 1.13 25.71 -19.03
C LYS A 241 0.38 26.91 -19.64
N ALA A 242 1.05 28.05 -19.83
CA ALA A 242 0.51 29.23 -20.49
C ALA A 242 0.43 29.12 -22.02
N GLY A 243 0.92 28.02 -22.63
CA GLY A 243 0.99 27.86 -24.08
C GLY A 243 2.07 28.72 -24.76
N LYS A 244 2.98 29.34 -23.99
CA LYS A 244 4.08 30.19 -24.48
C LYS A 244 5.33 29.36 -24.80
N TYR A 245 5.18 28.41 -25.73
CA TYR A 245 6.21 27.41 -26.00
C TYR A 245 7.53 28.00 -26.50
N SER A 246 7.52 29.08 -27.28
CA SER A 246 8.77 29.68 -27.79
C SER A 246 9.59 30.35 -26.67
N GLU A 247 8.93 30.99 -25.70
CA GLU A 247 9.61 31.52 -24.51
C GLU A 247 10.10 30.39 -23.60
N ALA A 248 9.27 29.36 -23.39
CA ALA A 248 9.64 28.18 -22.62
C ALA A 248 10.87 27.49 -23.22
N LEU A 249 10.92 27.35 -24.56
CA LEU A 249 12.03 26.77 -25.29
C LEU A 249 13.34 27.51 -24.98
N SER A 250 13.34 28.84 -24.98
CA SER A 250 14.51 29.64 -24.61
C SER A 250 14.94 29.43 -23.16
N VAL A 251 13.99 29.23 -22.24
CA VAL A 251 14.31 28.91 -20.84
C VAL A 251 14.95 27.53 -20.70
N TYR A 252 14.42 26.50 -21.36
CA TYR A 252 15.04 25.18 -21.32
C TYR A 252 16.37 25.12 -22.06
N ASP A 253 16.54 25.89 -23.14
CA ASP A 253 17.81 26.07 -23.83
C ASP A 253 18.89 26.61 -22.87
N LYS A 254 18.52 27.62 -22.08
CA LYS A 254 19.36 28.18 -21.02
C LYS A 254 19.68 27.13 -19.94
N LEU A 255 18.69 26.38 -19.48
CA LEU A 255 18.88 25.33 -18.46
C LEU A 255 19.87 24.26 -18.92
N ILE A 256 19.80 23.83 -20.18
CA ILE A 256 20.73 22.85 -20.76
C ILE A 256 22.14 23.45 -20.90
N THR A 257 22.24 24.71 -21.32
CA THR A 257 23.52 25.33 -21.70
C THR A 257 24.31 25.84 -20.48
N GLU A 258 23.63 26.44 -19.51
CA GLU A 258 24.26 27.15 -18.39
C GLU A 258 24.24 26.37 -17.06
N PHE A 259 23.30 25.44 -16.88
CA PHE A 259 23.12 24.73 -15.60
C PHE A 259 23.51 23.26 -15.71
N ASN A 260 22.67 22.44 -16.35
CA ASN A 260 22.88 21.00 -16.39
C ASN A 260 22.37 20.39 -17.70
N ALA A 261 23.31 20.00 -18.56
CA ALA A 261 23.04 19.34 -19.84
C ALA A 261 22.68 17.84 -19.70
N ASP A 262 22.80 17.25 -18.52
CA ASP A 262 22.47 15.84 -18.23
C ASP A 262 21.11 15.69 -17.52
N ASP A 263 20.45 16.79 -17.13
CA ASP A 263 19.12 16.72 -16.50
C ASP A 263 18.05 16.37 -17.55
N TRP A 264 17.43 15.21 -17.36
CA TRP A 264 16.40 14.69 -18.27
C TRP A 264 15.19 15.61 -18.37
N SER A 265 14.81 16.31 -17.29
CA SER A 265 13.67 17.23 -17.28
C SER A 265 13.94 18.46 -18.15
N HIS A 266 15.19 18.94 -18.19
CA HIS A 266 15.59 20.05 -19.06
C HIS A 266 15.54 19.64 -20.53
N LEU A 267 16.12 18.49 -20.86
CA LEU A 267 16.16 17.94 -22.22
C LEU A 267 14.74 17.67 -22.74
N ILE A 268 13.89 17.02 -21.94
CA ILE A 268 12.50 16.77 -22.31
C ILE A 268 11.70 18.06 -22.39
N GLY A 269 11.89 19.01 -21.47
CA GLY A 269 11.28 20.34 -21.54
C GLY A 269 11.61 21.07 -22.83
N TYR A 270 12.88 21.05 -23.26
CA TYR A 270 13.35 21.62 -24.52
C TYR A 270 12.69 20.95 -25.73
N LEU A 271 12.69 19.62 -25.81
CA LEU A 271 12.05 18.88 -26.90
C LEU A 271 10.53 19.10 -26.92
N ASP A 272 9.86 19.08 -25.76
CA ASP A 272 8.42 19.33 -25.65
C ASP A 272 8.07 20.69 -26.24
N CYS A 273 8.78 21.76 -25.86
CA CYS A 273 8.48 23.12 -26.34
C CYS A 273 8.80 23.30 -27.83
N GLY A 274 9.90 22.72 -28.30
CA GLY A 274 10.34 22.89 -29.67
C GLY A 274 9.41 22.27 -30.70
N PHE A 275 8.93 21.04 -30.44
CA PHE A 275 7.95 20.38 -31.32
C PHE A 275 6.57 21.08 -31.36
N HIS A 276 6.26 22.00 -30.44
CA HIS A 276 5.03 22.81 -30.51
C HIS A 276 5.17 24.07 -31.37
N SER A 277 6.39 24.51 -31.71
CA SER A 277 6.63 25.80 -32.38
C SER A 277 6.65 25.69 -33.92
N ASP A 278 7.56 24.89 -34.48
CA ASP A 278 7.68 24.56 -35.92
C ASP A 278 8.47 23.25 -36.07
N GLU A 279 7.79 22.15 -36.42
CA GLU A 279 8.33 20.78 -36.32
C GLU A 279 9.59 20.54 -37.16
N ASN A 280 9.61 21.01 -38.42
CA ASN A 280 10.72 20.72 -39.33
C ASN A 280 11.91 21.64 -39.07
N HIS A 281 11.66 22.91 -38.76
CA HIS A 281 12.74 23.85 -38.45
C HIS A 281 13.40 23.53 -37.10
N PHE A 282 12.60 23.15 -36.10
CA PHE A 282 13.12 22.79 -34.78
C PHE A 282 13.99 21.54 -34.80
N TYR A 283 13.62 20.52 -35.57
CA TYR A 283 14.36 19.25 -35.61
C TYR A 283 15.84 19.45 -35.92
N GLU A 284 16.18 20.19 -36.98
CA GLU A 284 17.58 20.42 -37.35
C GLU A 284 18.34 21.23 -36.30
N ILE A 285 17.69 22.24 -35.69
CA ILE A 285 18.27 23.04 -34.59
C ILE A 285 18.55 22.16 -33.36
N ALA A 286 17.58 21.34 -32.97
CA ALA A 286 17.70 20.44 -31.83
C ALA A 286 18.82 19.42 -32.07
N ARG A 287 18.86 18.84 -33.27
CA ARG A 287 19.89 17.88 -33.68
C ARG A 287 21.29 18.50 -33.61
N GLU A 288 21.47 19.68 -34.20
CA GLU A 288 22.75 20.39 -34.16
C GLU A 288 23.18 20.69 -32.72
N LYS A 289 22.26 21.19 -31.88
CA LYS A 289 22.57 21.48 -30.47
C LYS A 289 22.97 20.23 -29.70
N LEU A 290 22.24 19.12 -29.86
CA LEU A 290 22.59 17.86 -29.21
C LEU A 290 23.95 17.35 -29.68
N HIS A 291 24.28 17.46 -30.97
CA HIS A 291 25.60 17.10 -31.50
C HIS A 291 26.71 17.98 -30.92
N GLN A 292 26.48 19.28 -30.76
CA GLN A 292 27.43 20.18 -30.09
C GLN A 292 27.68 19.74 -28.64
N LEU A 293 26.62 19.41 -27.89
CA LEU A 293 26.73 18.91 -26.51
C LEU A 293 27.44 17.55 -26.41
N GLN A 294 27.23 16.67 -27.41
CA GLN A 294 27.93 15.39 -27.49
C GLN A 294 29.41 15.56 -27.87
N ALA A 295 29.73 16.54 -28.72
CA ALA A 295 31.11 16.81 -29.15
C ALA A 295 32.00 17.27 -28.00
N THR A 296 31.44 17.87 -26.94
CA THR A 296 32.19 18.19 -25.72
C THR A 296 32.49 16.96 -24.86
N GLN A 297 31.89 15.80 -25.15
CA GLN A 297 32.06 14.54 -24.41
C GLN A 297 33.17 13.67 -25.05
N THR A 298 34.42 14.12 -24.89
CA THR A 298 35.59 13.48 -25.51
C THR A 298 36.13 12.28 -24.73
N ASP A 299 35.90 12.23 -23.41
CA ASP A 299 36.31 11.10 -22.55
C ASP A 299 35.11 10.15 -22.33
N PRO A 300 35.10 8.94 -22.93
CA PRO A 300 34.02 7.97 -22.75
C PRO A 300 33.77 7.59 -21.28
N LYS A 301 34.79 7.67 -20.41
CA LYS A 301 34.65 7.30 -19.00
C LYS A 301 33.93 8.35 -18.17
N LYS A 302 33.94 9.62 -18.60
CA LYS A 302 33.33 10.78 -17.93
C LYS A 302 32.19 11.42 -18.72
N SER A 303 31.84 10.86 -19.87
CA SER A 303 30.78 11.39 -20.73
C SER A 303 29.44 11.37 -20.00
N ILE A 304 28.73 12.49 -20.05
CA ILE A 304 27.32 12.55 -19.66
C ILE A 304 26.45 11.83 -20.69
N ARG A 305 25.30 11.28 -20.26
CA ARG A 305 24.47 10.39 -21.09
C ARG A 305 23.26 11.10 -21.70
N GLY A 306 22.77 12.13 -21.04
CA GLY A 306 21.56 12.89 -21.38
C GLY A 306 21.53 13.35 -22.82
N PRO A 307 22.57 14.02 -23.36
CA PRO A 307 22.58 14.48 -24.75
C PRO A 307 22.50 13.35 -25.79
N PHE A 308 23.04 12.16 -25.48
CA PHE A 308 22.96 11.00 -26.36
C PHE A 308 21.57 10.35 -26.32
N LEU A 309 20.97 10.23 -25.12
CA LEU A 309 19.60 9.73 -24.99
C LEU A 309 18.55 10.70 -25.56
N ALA A 310 18.78 12.01 -25.42
CA ALA A 310 17.91 13.03 -25.97
C ALA A 310 17.88 12.99 -27.50
N GLU A 311 18.97 12.57 -28.17
CA GLU A 311 18.98 12.38 -29.61
C GLU A 311 18.11 11.18 -30.03
N ILE A 312 18.18 10.07 -29.28
CA ILE A 312 17.30 8.91 -29.51
C ILE A 312 15.83 9.31 -29.33
N GLU A 313 15.51 10.08 -28.29
CA GLU A 313 14.15 10.58 -28.04
C GLU A 313 13.71 11.61 -29.11
N LEU A 314 14.61 12.46 -29.61
CA LEU A 314 14.35 13.38 -30.72
C LEU A 314 13.92 12.61 -31.99
N GLU A 315 14.67 11.58 -32.39
CA GLU A 315 14.33 10.75 -33.56
C GLU A 315 13.04 9.96 -33.35
N LYS A 316 12.79 9.43 -32.15
CA LYS A 316 11.53 8.79 -31.80
C LYS A 316 10.35 9.72 -32.02
N ARG A 317 10.43 10.95 -31.49
CA ARG A 317 9.38 11.97 -31.63
C ARG A 317 9.17 12.43 -33.07
N ARG A 318 10.25 12.54 -33.86
CA ARG A 318 10.18 12.83 -35.29
C ARG A 318 9.48 11.71 -36.06
N PHE A 319 9.83 10.46 -35.78
CA PHE A 319 9.19 9.30 -36.41
C PHE A 319 7.70 9.22 -36.09
N GLU A 320 7.32 9.38 -34.81
CA GLU A 320 5.91 9.38 -34.37
C GLU A 320 5.07 10.48 -35.04
N ARG A 321 5.71 11.53 -35.57
CA ARG A 321 5.09 12.61 -36.34
C ARG A 321 5.14 12.42 -37.86
N GLY A 322 5.53 11.24 -38.35
CA GLY A 322 5.53 10.91 -39.78
C GLY A 322 6.85 11.13 -40.50
N GLY A 323 7.97 11.30 -39.79
CA GLY A 323 9.31 11.28 -40.38
C GLY A 323 9.63 9.95 -41.07
N GLN A 324 10.22 10.01 -42.27
CA GLN A 324 10.41 8.82 -43.12
C GLN A 324 11.65 7.96 -42.77
N GLU A 325 12.69 8.55 -42.17
CA GLU A 325 13.90 7.83 -41.78
C GLU A 325 13.90 7.47 -40.30
N ASP A 326 14.00 6.18 -40.00
CA ASP A 326 14.19 5.70 -38.63
C ASP A 326 15.69 5.57 -38.31
N GLN A 327 16.26 6.62 -37.71
CA GLN A 327 17.66 6.64 -37.28
C GLN A 327 17.87 6.03 -35.88
N ILE A 328 16.79 5.71 -35.15
CA ILE A 328 16.84 5.23 -33.76
C ILE A 328 17.64 3.94 -33.67
N PHE A 329 17.52 3.02 -34.64
CA PHE A 329 18.28 1.76 -34.67
C PHE A 329 19.79 2.02 -34.60
N GLY A 330 20.31 2.90 -35.46
CA GLY A 330 21.74 3.23 -35.50
C GLY A 330 22.20 3.94 -34.23
N LEU A 331 21.37 4.86 -33.71
CA LEU A 331 21.67 5.58 -32.47
C LEU A 331 21.69 4.67 -31.25
N VAL A 332 20.80 3.67 -31.15
CA VAL A 332 20.84 2.65 -30.10
C VAL A 332 22.14 1.85 -30.15
N VAL A 333 22.56 1.41 -31.34
CA VAL A 333 23.84 0.68 -31.49
C VAL A 333 25.02 1.56 -31.07
N ALA A 334 25.04 2.82 -31.49
CA ALA A 334 26.07 3.79 -31.09
C ALA A 334 26.07 4.07 -29.57
N TYR A 335 24.89 4.15 -28.96
CA TYR A 335 24.73 4.32 -27.51
C TYR A 335 25.30 3.12 -26.76
N VAL A 336 24.96 1.89 -27.19
CA VAL A 336 25.52 0.67 -26.58
C VAL A 336 27.02 0.61 -26.79
N GLN A 337 27.55 0.99 -27.95
CA GLN A 337 28.99 1.05 -28.18
C GLN A 337 29.67 1.93 -27.11
N ARG A 338 29.10 3.10 -26.79
CA ARG A 338 29.66 4.07 -25.84
C ARG A 338 29.42 3.74 -24.37
N PHE A 339 28.23 3.28 -24.00
CA PHE A 339 27.80 3.10 -22.61
C PHE A 339 27.50 1.65 -22.23
N GLY A 340 27.75 0.69 -23.12
CA GLY A 340 27.42 -0.73 -22.94
C GLY A 340 28.05 -1.39 -21.71
N ASP A 341 29.17 -0.88 -21.23
CA ASP A 341 29.86 -1.32 -20.02
C ASP A 341 29.20 -0.81 -18.72
N ARG A 342 28.22 0.10 -18.81
CA ARG A 342 27.52 0.66 -17.66
C ARG A 342 26.28 -0.17 -17.34
N THR A 343 26.04 -0.47 -16.06
CA THR A 343 24.91 -1.28 -15.59
C THR A 343 23.52 -0.70 -15.92
N LEU A 344 23.46 0.60 -16.23
CA LEU A 344 22.25 1.34 -16.61
C LEU A 344 21.92 1.25 -18.11
N CYS A 345 22.84 0.78 -18.96
CA CYS A 345 22.72 0.89 -20.41
C CYS A 345 21.46 0.21 -20.94
N TYR A 346 21.16 -1.00 -20.46
CA TYR A 346 19.93 -1.69 -20.82
C TYR A 346 18.68 -0.87 -20.46
N ASN A 347 18.60 -0.33 -19.24
CA ASN A 347 17.42 0.43 -18.79
C ASN A 347 17.21 1.68 -19.65
N ASP A 348 18.29 2.35 -20.03
CA ASP A 348 18.26 3.55 -20.86
C ASP A 348 17.74 3.27 -22.29
N ILE A 349 18.17 2.16 -22.92
CA ILE A 349 17.78 1.83 -24.31
C ILE A 349 16.48 1.01 -24.41
N SER A 350 16.09 0.31 -23.33
CA SER A 350 14.94 -0.60 -23.33
C SER A 350 13.63 0.00 -23.84
N PRO A 351 13.29 1.29 -23.61
CA PRO A 351 12.06 1.89 -24.13
C PRO A 351 12.04 2.03 -25.66
N TYR A 352 13.21 2.04 -26.31
CA TYR A 352 13.35 2.34 -27.73
C TYR A 352 13.45 1.09 -28.61
N ILE A 353 13.81 -0.07 -28.05
CA ILE A 353 14.13 -1.28 -28.84
C ILE A 353 12.92 -2.15 -29.17
N VAL A 354 11.81 -2.05 -28.43
CA VAL A 354 10.62 -2.92 -28.59
C VAL A 354 9.98 -2.77 -29.98
N ARG A 355 10.15 -1.61 -30.62
CA ARG A 355 9.70 -1.37 -32.01
C ARG A 355 10.43 -2.23 -33.05
N TYR A 356 11.58 -2.82 -32.69
CA TYR A 356 12.39 -3.66 -33.58
C TYR A 356 12.21 -5.16 -33.34
N LEU A 357 11.09 -5.60 -32.76
CA LEU A 357 10.82 -7.03 -32.57
C LEU A 357 10.86 -7.82 -33.90
N ASP A 358 10.40 -7.23 -35.01
CA ASP A 358 10.45 -7.83 -36.35
C ASP A 358 11.87 -7.87 -36.94
N LYS A 359 12.76 -6.98 -36.49
CA LYS A 359 14.18 -6.89 -36.88
C LYS A 359 15.11 -7.26 -35.73
N SER A 360 14.66 -8.13 -34.83
CA SER A 360 15.38 -8.43 -33.58
C SER A 360 16.78 -8.99 -33.86
N GLU A 361 16.91 -9.92 -34.80
CA GLU A 361 18.19 -10.54 -35.14
C GLU A 361 19.17 -9.54 -35.76
N GLU A 362 18.69 -8.59 -36.56
CA GLU A 362 19.52 -7.51 -37.12
C GLU A 362 20.08 -6.63 -36.00
N LEU A 363 19.23 -6.20 -35.06
CA LEU A 363 19.66 -5.36 -33.93
C LEU A 363 20.62 -6.11 -32.99
N ILE A 364 20.30 -7.36 -32.66
CA ILE A 364 21.15 -8.21 -31.81
C ILE A 364 22.52 -8.40 -32.46
N THR A 365 22.57 -8.65 -33.77
CA THR A 365 23.82 -8.79 -34.51
C THR A 365 24.61 -7.49 -34.53
N ALA A 366 23.96 -6.35 -34.79
CA ALA A 366 24.59 -5.04 -34.80
C ALA A 366 25.18 -4.66 -33.42
N VAL A 367 24.43 -4.91 -32.34
CA VAL A 367 24.93 -4.69 -30.97
C VAL A 367 26.08 -5.63 -30.64
N ARG A 368 26.00 -6.91 -31.03
CA ARG A 368 27.08 -7.88 -30.82
C ARG A 368 28.36 -7.48 -31.56
N ALA A 369 28.25 -6.83 -32.71
CA ALA A 369 29.39 -6.31 -33.46
C ALA A 369 30.13 -5.16 -32.74
N THR A 370 29.54 -4.56 -31.69
CA THR A 370 30.23 -3.55 -30.85
C THR A 370 31.26 -4.17 -29.89
N PHE A 371 31.23 -5.50 -29.71
CA PHE A 371 32.19 -6.23 -28.88
C PHE A 371 33.52 -6.40 -29.65
N HIS A 372 34.66 -6.24 -28.98
CA HIS A 372 35.98 -6.42 -29.59
C HIS A 372 36.91 -7.24 -28.69
N ASP A 373 37.84 -7.98 -29.29
CA ASP A 373 38.66 -8.99 -28.60
C ASP A 373 39.63 -8.43 -27.55
N GLN A 374 39.92 -7.12 -27.60
CA GLN A 374 40.84 -6.44 -26.67
C GLN A 374 40.14 -5.83 -25.44
N MET A 375 38.82 -6.02 -25.28
CA MET A 375 38.08 -5.48 -24.14
C MET A 375 38.62 -6.02 -22.81
N GLU A 376 38.64 -5.16 -21.79
CA GLU A 376 38.91 -5.60 -20.43
C GLU A 376 37.81 -6.57 -19.97
N GLN A 377 38.17 -7.61 -19.22
CA GLN A 377 37.23 -8.63 -18.75
C GLN A 377 36.02 -8.05 -17.99
N ARG A 378 36.23 -6.98 -17.19
CA ARG A 378 35.15 -6.27 -16.47
C ARG A 378 34.20 -5.55 -17.41
N GLU A 379 34.76 -4.86 -18.41
CA GLU A 379 34.00 -4.18 -19.46
C GLU A 379 33.16 -5.19 -20.25
N PHE A 380 33.79 -6.26 -20.72
CA PHE A 380 33.13 -7.34 -21.47
C PHE A 380 31.98 -7.95 -20.67
N THR A 381 32.20 -8.23 -19.38
CA THR A 381 31.19 -8.84 -18.51
C THR A 381 29.98 -7.92 -18.32
N SER A 382 30.21 -6.63 -18.04
CA SER A 382 29.14 -5.65 -17.87
C SER A 382 28.34 -5.47 -19.16
N ARG A 383 29.04 -5.42 -20.30
CA ARG A 383 28.42 -5.34 -21.63
C ARG A 383 27.63 -6.58 -21.98
N ASN A 384 28.13 -7.77 -21.64
CA ASN A 384 27.43 -9.02 -21.86
C ASN A 384 26.15 -9.12 -21.03
N ILE A 385 26.15 -8.63 -19.78
CA ILE A 385 24.93 -8.56 -18.95
C ILE A 385 23.86 -7.72 -19.66
N ASN A 386 24.18 -6.48 -20.06
CA ASN A 386 23.25 -5.62 -20.80
C ASN A 386 22.77 -6.26 -22.11
N PHE A 387 23.68 -6.94 -22.82
CA PHE A 387 23.37 -7.64 -24.07
C PHE A 387 22.39 -8.80 -23.87
N ARG A 388 22.58 -9.63 -22.84
CA ARG A 388 21.63 -10.71 -22.50
C ARG A 388 20.24 -10.17 -22.18
N GLN A 389 20.15 -9.03 -21.50
CA GLN A 389 18.87 -8.38 -21.20
C GLN A 389 18.20 -7.87 -22.48
N LEU A 390 18.98 -7.30 -23.41
CA LEU A 390 18.50 -6.90 -24.73
C LEU A 390 18.01 -8.10 -25.56
N GLU A 391 18.73 -9.23 -25.58
CA GLU A 391 18.29 -10.46 -26.24
C GLU A 391 16.94 -10.95 -25.69
N CYS A 392 16.78 -10.90 -24.37
CA CYS A 392 15.53 -11.24 -23.68
C CYS A 392 14.38 -10.31 -24.11
N ARG A 393 14.62 -8.99 -24.04
CA ARG A 393 13.61 -7.96 -24.34
C ARG A 393 13.15 -7.96 -25.79
N LEU A 394 14.03 -8.38 -26.71
CA LEU A 394 13.75 -8.57 -28.14
C LEU A 394 13.16 -9.94 -28.48
N ASN A 395 12.73 -10.70 -27.47
CA ASN A 395 12.03 -11.98 -27.62
C ASN A 395 12.85 -13.08 -28.32
N ARG A 396 14.19 -13.03 -28.27
CA ARG A 396 15.03 -14.04 -28.94
C ARG A 396 14.81 -15.43 -28.35
N TYR A 397 14.71 -15.54 -27.03
CA TYR A 397 14.65 -16.83 -26.34
C TYR A 397 13.33 -17.58 -26.50
N HIS A 398 12.22 -16.86 -26.68
CA HIS A 398 10.91 -17.48 -26.91
C HIS A 398 10.86 -18.28 -28.23
N ARG A 399 11.65 -17.86 -29.23
CA ARG A 399 11.72 -18.49 -30.56
C ARG A 399 12.56 -19.77 -30.58
N LEU A 400 13.28 -20.07 -29.50
CA LEU A 400 14.16 -21.24 -29.44
C LEU A 400 13.40 -22.52 -29.12
N GLU A 401 13.94 -23.66 -29.55
CA GLU A 401 13.47 -24.97 -29.11
C GLU A 401 13.76 -25.21 -27.62
N VAL A 402 13.00 -26.10 -26.98
CA VAL A 402 13.10 -26.38 -25.53
C VAL A 402 14.53 -26.77 -25.13
N SER A 403 15.22 -27.59 -25.93
CA SER A 403 16.60 -28.00 -25.68
C SER A 403 17.59 -26.83 -25.78
N GLN A 404 17.45 -26.01 -26.82
CA GLN A 404 18.29 -24.82 -27.03
C GLN A 404 18.09 -23.79 -25.91
N LEU A 405 16.85 -23.57 -25.50
CA LEU A 405 16.51 -22.68 -24.41
C LEU A 405 17.12 -23.14 -23.08
N ARG A 406 17.13 -24.47 -22.84
CA ARG A 406 17.79 -25.07 -21.68
C ARG A 406 19.31 -24.86 -21.70
N ASP A 407 19.94 -24.94 -22.87
CA ASP A 407 21.37 -24.65 -23.02
C ASP A 407 21.65 -23.16 -22.76
N VAL A 408 20.81 -22.25 -23.26
CA VAL A 408 20.90 -20.81 -22.94
C VAL A 408 20.83 -20.54 -21.44
N VAL A 409 19.92 -21.20 -20.71
CA VAL A 409 19.86 -21.09 -19.24
C VAL A 409 21.19 -21.50 -18.60
N ARG A 410 21.81 -22.59 -19.07
CA ARG A 410 23.11 -23.05 -18.56
C ARG A 410 24.22 -22.04 -18.84
N ASP A 411 24.22 -21.44 -20.03
CA ASP A 411 25.20 -20.42 -20.43
C ASP A 411 25.05 -19.16 -19.56
N ILE A 412 23.83 -18.66 -19.36
CA ILE A 412 23.55 -17.49 -18.51
C ILE A 412 23.97 -17.75 -17.06
N VAL A 413 23.72 -18.94 -16.51
CA VAL A 413 24.17 -19.32 -15.16
C VAL A 413 25.70 -19.36 -15.08
N THR A 414 26.37 -19.83 -16.14
CA THR A 414 27.84 -19.85 -16.22
C THR A 414 28.41 -18.42 -16.30
N GLU A 415 27.77 -17.54 -17.04
CA GLU A 415 28.09 -16.12 -17.14
C GLU A 415 27.88 -15.41 -15.79
N TYR A 416 26.81 -15.74 -15.06
CA TYR A 416 26.57 -15.25 -13.70
C TYR A 416 27.71 -15.66 -12.75
N ILE A 417 28.07 -16.94 -12.70
CA ILE A 417 29.17 -17.44 -11.86
C ILE A 417 30.50 -16.76 -12.24
N THR A 418 30.72 -16.54 -13.54
CA THR A 418 31.91 -15.83 -14.04
C THR A 418 31.92 -14.38 -13.56
N SER A 419 30.77 -13.69 -13.60
CA SER A 419 30.64 -12.34 -13.09
C SER A 419 30.95 -12.25 -11.60
N LEU A 420 30.52 -13.21 -10.79
CA LEU A 420 30.86 -13.23 -9.36
C LEU A 420 32.37 -13.26 -9.15
N ARG A 421 33.09 -14.17 -9.83
CA ARG A 421 34.55 -14.31 -9.70
C ARG A 421 35.35 -13.07 -10.13
N ILE A 422 34.86 -12.33 -11.12
CA ILE A 422 35.53 -11.12 -11.63
C ILE A 422 35.39 -9.96 -10.64
N TYR A 423 34.27 -9.90 -9.93
CA TYR A 423 33.93 -8.82 -9.01
C TYR A 423 34.16 -9.18 -7.52
N GLU A 424 34.49 -10.45 -7.21
CA GLU A 424 34.85 -10.97 -5.88
C GLU A 424 36.02 -10.21 -5.20
N LYS A 425 36.83 -9.51 -5.99
CA LYS A 425 37.98 -8.71 -5.52
C LYS A 425 37.64 -7.27 -5.12
N ASP A 426 36.41 -6.81 -5.34
CA ASP A 426 35.96 -5.52 -4.82
C ASP A 426 35.29 -5.79 -3.45
N PRO A 427 35.91 -5.39 -2.32
CA PRO A 427 35.35 -5.54 -0.98
C PRO A 427 34.22 -4.52 -0.77
N LYS A 428 33.27 -4.46 -1.70
CA LYS A 428 32.12 -3.61 -1.58
C LYS A 428 31.12 -4.30 -0.69
N GLU A 429 30.54 -3.45 0.15
CA GLU A 429 29.74 -3.76 1.33
C GLU A 429 28.78 -4.91 1.07
N ALA A 430 28.61 -5.83 2.04
CA ALA A 430 27.75 -7.00 1.91
C ALA A 430 26.32 -6.68 1.41
N THR A 431 25.92 -5.41 1.47
CA THR A 431 24.66 -4.79 1.05
C THR A 431 24.54 -4.47 -0.45
N GLU A 432 25.63 -4.39 -1.23
CA GLU A 432 25.54 -4.14 -2.67
C GLU A 432 25.07 -5.39 -3.44
N MET A 433 24.15 -5.20 -4.39
CA MET A 433 23.72 -6.30 -5.26
C MET A 433 24.85 -6.69 -6.22
N ALA A 434 25.07 -8.00 -6.37
CA ALA A 434 26.05 -8.51 -7.34
C ALA A 434 25.72 -8.00 -8.75
N ILE A 435 26.71 -7.48 -9.49
CA ILE A 435 26.49 -6.92 -10.83
C ILE A 435 25.79 -7.91 -11.79
N GLY A 436 26.05 -9.21 -11.63
CA GLY A 436 25.45 -10.28 -12.41
C GLY A 436 24.04 -10.70 -11.99
N TYR A 437 23.43 -10.10 -10.95
CA TYR A 437 22.08 -10.47 -10.52
C TYR A 437 21.03 -10.50 -11.66
N PRO A 438 21.07 -9.62 -12.70
CA PRO A 438 20.09 -9.69 -13.78
C PRO A 438 20.18 -10.99 -14.59
N LEU A 439 21.38 -11.59 -14.69
CA LEU A 439 21.59 -12.89 -15.34
C LEU A 439 20.91 -14.00 -14.54
N LEU A 440 21.12 -14.04 -13.22
CA LEU A 440 20.48 -15.03 -12.35
C LEU A 440 18.96 -14.89 -12.38
N LEU A 441 18.44 -13.66 -12.29
CA LEU A 441 17.02 -13.38 -12.39
C LEU A 441 16.45 -13.89 -13.72
N MET A 442 17.12 -13.59 -14.83
CA MET A 442 16.71 -14.02 -16.17
C MET A 442 16.75 -15.53 -16.34
N ALA A 443 17.80 -16.21 -15.85
CA ALA A 443 17.88 -17.67 -15.88
C ALA A 443 16.68 -18.32 -15.14
N CYS A 444 16.33 -17.79 -13.97
CA CYS A 444 15.17 -18.22 -13.20
C CYS A 444 13.85 -17.99 -13.95
N GLN A 445 13.67 -16.82 -14.56
CA GLN A 445 12.49 -16.53 -15.36
C GLN A 445 12.38 -17.41 -16.62
N LEU A 446 13.51 -17.74 -17.26
CA LEU A 446 13.55 -18.68 -18.40
C LEU A 446 13.20 -20.12 -17.96
N LEU A 447 13.60 -20.55 -16.76
CA LEU A 447 13.17 -21.83 -16.19
C LEU A 447 11.66 -21.86 -15.93
N VAL A 448 11.11 -20.76 -15.43
CA VAL A 448 9.67 -20.60 -15.30
C VAL A 448 8.96 -20.71 -16.66
N HIS A 449 9.50 -20.05 -17.69
CA HIS A 449 8.98 -20.18 -19.05
C HIS A 449 9.10 -21.62 -19.63
N LEU A 450 10.19 -22.33 -19.32
CA LEU A 450 10.35 -23.74 -19.67
C LEU A 450 9.30 -24.64 -19.00
N SER A 451 8.96 -24.36 -17.73
CA SER A 451 7.89 -25.07 -17.03
C SER A 451 6.56 -24.94 -17.76
N ASP A 452 6.23 -23.74 -18.22
CA ASP A 452 4.99 -23.51 -18.99
C ASP A 452 4.97 -24.22 -20.34
N ARG A 453 6.08 -24.18 -21.08
CA ARG A 453 6.16 -24.83 -22.40
C ARG A 453 6.08 -26.35 -22.31
N THR A 454 6.54 -26.93 -21.20
CA THR A 454 6.70 -28.39 -21.05
C THR A 454 5.68 -29.02 -20.11
N GLY A 455 5.02 -28.21 -19.27
CA GLY A 455 4.20 -28.68 -18.14
C GLY A 455 5.01 -29.27 -16.98
N GLN A 456 6.34 -29.18 -16.98
CA GLN A 456 7.18 -29.80 -15.96
C GLN A 456 7.48 -28.85 -14.80
N GLU A 457 6.96 -29.17 -13.61
CA GLU A 457 7.19 -28.39 -12.39
C GLU A 457 8.64 -28.47 -11.87
N ALA A 458 9.43 -29.44 -12.33
CA ALA A 458 10.85 -29.59 -11.97
C ALA A 458 11.67 -28.32 -12.29
N TYR A 459 11.32 -27.59 -13.36
CA TYR A 459 11.99 -26.33 -13.69
C TYR A 459 11.69 -25.20 -12.68
N ILE A 460 10.51 -25.21 -12.05
CA ILE A 460 10.18 -24.27 -10.98
C ILE A 460 11.03 -24.56 -9.74
N LEU A 461 11.16 -25.83 -9.37
CA LEU A 461 12.01 -26.24 -8.25
C LEU A 461 13.48 -25.92 -8.52
N GLU A 462 13.94 -26.10 -9.76
CA GLU A 462 15.29 -25.69 -10.15
C GLU A 462 15.47 -24.17 -10.04
N SER A 463 14.48 -23.38 -10.47
CA SER A 463 14.50 -21.93 -10.30
C SER A 463 14.59 -21.52 -8.83
N ILE A 464 13.83 -22.18 -7.94
CA ILE A 464 13.89 -21.93 -6.50
C ILE A 464 15.29 -22.26 -5.96
N ALA A 465 15.84 -23.43 -6.31
CA ALA A 465 17.16 -23.85 -5.86
C ALA A 465 18.27 -22.88 -6.31
N LEU A 466 18.18 -22.35 -7.53
CA LEU A 466 19.11 -21.32 -8.03
C LEU A 466 18.99 -20.01 -7.25
N LEU A 467 17.76 -19.55 -6.97
CA LEU A 467 17.53 -18.33 -6.17
C LEU A 467 18.05 -18.49 -4.75
N GLU A 468 17.73 -19.61 -4.08
CA GLU A 468 18.22 -19.89 -2.73
C GLU A 468 19.75 -19.94 -2.66
N ASN A 469 20.38 -20.57 -3.64
CA ASN A 469 21.83 -20.60 -3.71
C ASN A 469 22.42 -19.21 -4.00
N GLY A 470 21.76 -18.40 -4.84
CA GLY A 470 22.18 -17.04 -5.16
C GLY A 470 22.22 -16.09 -3.96
N PHE A 471 21.43 -16.32 -2.91
CA PHE A 471 21.49 -15.50 -1.69
C PHE A 471 22.75 -15.71 -0.86
N LYS A 472 23.52 -16.77 -1.09
CA LYS A 472 24.86 -16.91 -0.49
C LYS A 472 25.83 -15.86 -1.04
N ASP A 473 25.63 -15.47 -2.31
CA ASP A 473 26.51 -14.56 -3.04
C ASP A 473 25.95 -13.11 -3.08
N SER A 474 24.63 -12.95 -2.96
CA SER A 474 23.93 -11.65 -3.01
C SER A 474 22.80 -11.60 -1.97
N GLN A 475 23.17 -11.55 -0.68
CA GLN A 475 22.23 -11.65 0.46
C GLN A 475 21.06 -10.66 0.39
N TYR A 476 21.32 -9.43 -0.06
CA TYR A 476 20.34 -8.32 -0.10
C TYR A 476 19.74 -8.07 -1.49
N GLY A 477 19.83 -9.05 -2.40
CA GLY A 477 19.26 -8.96 -3.75
C GLY A 477 17.73 -9.00 -3.75
N PHE A 478 17.08 -7.86 -3.51
CA PHE A 478 15.61 -7.80 -3.43
C PHE A 478 14.87 -8.29 -4.67
N PRO A 479 15.32 -8.08 -5.94
CA PRO A 479 14.61 -8.61 -7.10
C PRO A 479 14.55 -10.14 -7.13
N LEU A 480 15.64 -10.79 -6.68
CA LEU A 480 15.70 -12.25 -6.52
C LEU A 480 14.75 -12.72 -5.42
N ARG A 481 14.69 -11.97 -4.31
CA ARG A 481 13.82 -12.30 -3.16
C ARG A 481 12.35 -12.17 -3.51
N LEU A 482 12.00 -11.14 -4.28
CA LEU A 482 10.66 -10.96 -4.79
C LEU A 482 10.27 -12.11 -5.73
N LEU A 483 11.14 -12.52 -6.65
CA LEU A 483 10.86 -13.69 -7.49
C LEU A 483 10.67 -14.97 -6.65
N LEU A 484 11.55 -15.20 -5.67
CA LEU A 484 11.46 -16.36 -4.77
C LEU A 484 10.16 -16.36 -3.95
N LEU A 485 9.80 -15.21 -3.38
CA LEU A 485 8.51 -15.00 -2.70
C LEU A 485 7.34 -15.39 -3.61
N ARG A 486 7.34 -14.90 -4.84
CA ARG A 486 6.27 -15.18 -5.81
C ARG A 486 6.20 -16.67 -6.17
N LEU A 487 7.35 -17.33 -6.38
CA LEU A 487 7.40 -18.77 -6.60
C LEU A 487 6.87 -19.56 -5.38
N TYR A 488 7.22 -19.17 -4.16
CA TYR A 488 6.69 -19.83 -2.95
C TYR A 488 5.19 -19.62 -2.76
N THR A 489 4.68 -18.41 -2.99
CA THR A 489 3.23 -18.16 -2.93
C THR A 489 2.49 -18.98 -3.97
N ARG A 490 3.09 -19.18 -5.15
CA ARG A 490 2.50 -19.95 -6.25
C ARG A 490 2.52 -21.47 -6.02
N LEU A 491 3.55 -21.97 -5.32
CA LEU A 491 3.62 -23.36 -4.86
C LEU A 491 2.83 -23.58 -3.55
N HIS A 492 2.19 -22.55 -3.02
CA HIS A 492 1.40 -22.61 -1.78
C HIS A 492 2.21 -23.08 -0.58
N CYS A 493 3.45 -22.58 -0.49
CA CYS A 493 4.34 -22.73 0.65
C CYS A 493 4.30 -21.45 1.52
N PRO A 494 3.22 -21.21 2.31
CA PRO A 494 3.00 -19.94 3.00
C PRO A 494 4.12 -19.60 3.97
N ARG A 495 4.68 -20.60 4.66
CA ARG A 495 5.77 -20.38 5.61
C ARG A 495 7.01 -19.81 4.93
N SER A 496 7.49 -20.47 3.88
CA SER A 496 8.66 -20.00 3.13
C SER A 496 8.41 -18.65 2.45
N ALA A 497 7.17 -18.40 2.02
CA ALA A 497 6.77 -17.10 1.49
C ALA A 497 6.82 -16.00 2.57
N VAL A 498 6.27 -16.25 3.77
CA VAL A 498 6.33 -15.31 4.91
C VAL A 498 7.77 -15.06 5.33
N GLU A 499 8.59 -16.11 5.46
CA GLU A 499 10.03 -15.97 5.76
C GLU A 499 10.76 -15.11 4.71
N CYS A 500 10.44 -15.27 3.42
CA CYS A 500 10.98 -14.42 2.36
C CYS A 500 10.51 -12.96 2.48
N PHE A 501 9.25 -12.74 2.85
CA PHE A 501 8.68 -11.40 3.02
C PHE A 501 9.25 -10.68 4.24
N GLU A 502 9.46 -11.39 5.35
CA GLU A 502 10.12 -10.85 6.56
C GLU A 502 11.56 -10.42 6.27
N GLN A 503 12.29 -11.21 5.48
CA GLN A 503 13.66 -10.89 5.05
C GLN A 503 13.76 -9.68 4.11
N LEU A 504 12.65 -9.26 3.49
CA LEU A 504 12.61 -7.98 2.75
C LEU A 504 12.56 -6.76 3.68
N GLU A 505 12.33 -6.96 4.98
CA GLU A 505 12.19 -5.91 5.99
C GLU A 505 11.20 -4.80 5.60
N VAL A 506 10.04 -5.18 5.04
CA VAL A 506 8.97 -4.27 4.63
C VAL A 506 8.43 -3.50 5.84
N LYS A 507 8.65 -2.18 5.90
CA LYS A 507 8.28 -1.31 7.03
C LYS A 507 7.54 -0.06 6.55
N HIS A 508 6.70 0.50 7.43
CA HIS A 508 5.98 1.77 7.21
C HIS A 508 5.22 1.81 5.88
N ILE A 509 5.45 2.82 5.03
CA ILE A 509 4.76 2.98 3.74
C ILE A 509 4.93 1.76 2.82
N LEU A 510 6.03 1.02 2.94
CA LEU A 510 6.24 -0.19 2.15
C LEU A 510 5.19 -1.26 2.48
N LEU A 511 4.65 -1.29 3.71
CA LEU A 511 3.57 -2.22 4.05
C LEU A 511 2.33 -1.97 3.19
N ASP A 512 1.93 -0.71 3.00
CA ASP A 512 0.76 -0.38 2.17
C ASP A 512 0.99 -0.72 0.69
N THR A 513 2.21 -0.46 0.20
CA THR A 513 2.55 -0.60 -1.22
C THR A 513 2.96 -2.01 -1.64
N LEU A 514 3.47 -2.86 -0.73
CA LEU A 514 4.06 -4.17 -1.06
C LEU A 514 3.37 -5.36 -0.39
N SER A 515 2.57 -5.18 0.67
CA SER A 515 1.96 -6.33 1.37
C SER A 515 1.01 -7.14 0.48
N TYR A 516 0.48 -6.57 -0.59
CA TYR A 516 -0.32 -7.31 -1.59
C TYR A 516 0.43 -8.52 -2.17
N LEU A 517 1.77 -8.47 -2.23
CA LEU A 517 2.61 -9.55 -2.75
C LEU A 517 2.47 -10.86 -1.97
N ILE A 518 2.13 -10.76 -0.68
CA ILE A 518 1.98 -11.88 0.26
C ILE A 518 0.54 -12.02 0.76
N LEU A 519 -0.16 -10.92 1.02
CA LEU A 519 -1.53 -10.96 1.55
C LEU A 519 -2.54 -11.48 0.53
N ASP A 520 -2.49 -11.07 -0.74
CA ASP A 520 -3.47 -11.53 -1.73
C ASP A 520 -3.40 -13.06 -1.93
N PRO A 521 -2.20 -13.69 -2.06
CA PRO A 521 -2.10 -15.15 -2.05
C PRO A 521 -2.55 -15.80 -0.74
N LEU A 522 -2.24 -15.20 0.40
CA LEU A 522 -2.63 -15.77 1.71
C LEU A 522 -4.15 -15.72 1.91
N TYR A 523 -4.84 -14.67 1.49
CA TYR A 523 -6.30 -14.59 1.62
C TYR A 523 -7.04 -15.62 0.77
N ASN A 524 -6.38 -16.21 -0.24
CA ASN A 524 -6.90 -17.35 -1.01
C ASN A 524 -6.72 -18.70 -0.29
N GLY A 525 -7.12 -18.77 0.98
CA GLY A 525 -7.22 -20.01 1.76
C GLY A 525 -6.11 -20.29 2.77
N GLN A 526 -5.16 -19.38 2.94
CA GLN A 526 -4.05 -19.45 3.90
C GLN A 526 -4.01 -18.23 4.83
N SER A 527 -5.18 -17.59 5.06
CA SER A 527 -5.36 -16.36 5.83
C SER A 527 -4.76 -16.45 7.24
N GLY A 528 -4.60 -17.67 7.75
CA GLY A 528 -4.01 -17.88 9.06
C GLY A 528 -2.56 -17.41 9.22
N PHE A 529 -1.78 -17.34 8.13
CA PHE A 529 -0.42 -16.79 8.12
C PHE A 529 -0.37 -15.26 7.93
N ALA A 530 -1.50 -14.61 7.64
CA ALA A 530 -1.53 -13.18 7.36
C ALA A 530 -1.54 -12.29 8.62
N LYS A 531 -1.71 -12.88 9.82
CA LYS A 531 -2.01 -12.14 11.05
C LYS A 531 -0.90 -11.18 11.47
N GLU A 532 0.36 -11.59 11.44
CA GLU A 532 1.48 -10.75 11.88
C GLU A 532 1.72 -9.58 10.92
N ILE A 533 1.58 -9.84 9.63
CA ILE A 533 1.67 -8.82 8.58
C ILE A 533 0.51 -7.82 8.69
N THR A 534 -0.71 -8.31 8.91
CA THR A 534 -1.90 -7.47 9.05
C THR A 534 -1.80 -6.61 10.31
N ARG A 535 -1.35 -7.17 11.43
CA ARG A 535 -1.09 -6.39 12.66
C ARG A 535 -0.08 -5.26 12.43
N SER A 536 1.01 -5.55 11.70
CA SER A 536 2.02 -4.53 11.36
C SER A 536 1.44 -3.42 10.48
N LEU A 537 0.53 -3.76 9.56
CA LEU A 537 -0.24 -2.81 8.77
C LEU A 537 -1.17 -1.95 9.63
N GLU A 538 -1.92 -2.56 10.55
CA GLU A 538 -2.80 -1.84 11.47
C GLU A 538 -2.04 -0.83 12.32
N ASP A 539 -0.92 -1.26 12.93
CA ASP A 539 -0.02 -0.40 13.70
C ASP A 539 0.47 0.79 12.86
N PHE A 540 0.87 0.55 11.60
CA PHE A 540 1.27 1.60 10.67
C PHE A 540 0.14 2.60 10.38
N TYR A 541 -1.08 2.12 10.08
CA TYR A 541 -2.20 3.02 9.81
C TYR A 541 -2.61 3.84 11.04
N GLU A 542 -2.60 3.22 12.22
CA GLU A 542 -2.87 3.92 13.48
C GLU A 542 -1.83 5.00 13.77
N GLU A 543 -0.54 4.67 13.61
CA GLU A 543 0.55 5.61 13.79
C GLU A 543 0.43 6.77 12.80
N ASN A 544 0.17 6.49 11.52
CA ASN A 544 -0.05 7.52 10.50
C ASN A 544 -1.24 8.43 10.83
N ASN A 545 -2.35 7.87 11.31
CA ASN A 545 -3.52 8.65 11.72
C ASN A 545 -3.23 9.58 12.89
N LYS A 546 -2.30 9.21 13.78
CA LYS A 546 -1.85 10.02 14.92
C LYS A 546 -0.79 11.06 14.49
N GLN A 547 0.14 10.72 13.60
CA GLN A 547 1.29 11.55 13.24
C GLN A 547 1.01 12.56 12.12
N THR A 548 0.28 12.19 11.08
CA THR A 548 0.09 13.07 9.92
C THR A 548 -0.59 14.40 10.24
N PRO A 549 -1.61 14.47 11.12
CA PRO A 549 -2.14 15.75 11.61
C PRO A 549 -1.09 16.64 12.29
N GLU A 550 -0.10 16.05 12.96
CA GLU A 550 1.00 16.79 13.58
C GLU A 550 1.97 17.33 12.53
N PHE A 551 2.27 16.56 11.48
CA PHE A 551 3.08 17.07 10.35
C PHE A 551 2.40 18.22 9.63
N VAL A 552 1.08 18.16 9.45
CA VAL A 552 0.28 19.28 8.93
C VAL A 552 0.46 20.52 9.82
N LEU A 553 0.28 20.40 11.14
CA LEU A 553 0.45 21.52 12.05
C LEU A 553 1.87 22.09 12.02
N ARG A 554 2.89 21.24 12.07
CA ARG A 554 4.29 21.67 12.01
C ARG A 554 4.62 22.38 10.70
N ALA A 555 4.03 21.95 9.59
CA ALA A 555 4.20 22.62 8.31
C ALA A 555 3.60 24.03 8.32
N PHE A 556 2.45 24.26 8.97
CA PHE A 556 1.96 25.63 9.20
C PHE A 556 2.92 26.45 10.07
N GLN A 557 3.42 25.89 11.18
CA GLN A 557 4.29 26.60 12.12
C GLN A 557 5.66 26.96 11.50
N ASN A 558 6.17 26.11 10.62
CA ASN A 558 7.44 26.31 9.94
C ASN A 558 7.33 27.05 8.58
N GLY A 559 6.11 27.42 8.16
CA GLY A 559 5.89 28.08 6.86
C GLY A 559 6.04 27.16 5.64
N ASN A 560 6.04 25.85 5.80
CA ASN A 560 6.13 24.88 4.70
C ASN A 560 4.75 24.63 4.05
N TYR A 561 4.11 25.69 3.54
CA TYR A 561 2.72 25.64 3.10
C TYR A 561 2.45 24.69 1.93
N SER A 562 3.41 24.56 1.01
CA SER A 562 3.32 23.61 -0.12
C SER A 562 3.15 22.16 0.34
N LYS A 563 3.81 21.78 1.43
CA LYS A 563 3.77 20.42 1.99
C LYS A 563 2.48 20.10 2.74
N ILE A 564 1.74 21.09 3.21
CA ILE A 564 0.45 20.86 3.89
C ILE A 564 -0.53 20.16 2.96
N SER A 565 -0.57 20.58 1.69
CA SER A 565 -1.45 19.96 0.70
C SER A 565 -1.09 18.50 0.45
N GLU A 566 0.20 18.22 0.27
CA GLU A 566 0.74 16.88 0.10
C GLU A 566 0.45 15.98 1.31
N PHE A 567 0.65 16.46 2.55
CA PHE A 567 0.39 15.67 3.75
C PHE A 567 -1.07 15.26 3.91
N ILE A 568 -2.01 16.14 3.59
CA ILE A 568 -3.43 15.80 3.69
C ILE A 568 -3.82 14.85 2.55
N GLN A 569 -3.32 15.05 1.33
CA GLN A 569 -3.54 14.10 0.23
C GLN A 569 -2.98 12.72 0.58
N PHE A 570 -1.78 12.66 1.16
CA PHE A 570 -1.17 11.43 1.65
C PHE A 570 -2.04 10.75 2.71
N LYS A 571 -2.55 11.52 3.69
CA LYS A 571 -3.47 11.02 4.71
C LYS A 571 -4.73 10.43 4.10
N GLU A 572 -5.42 11.17 3.24
CA GLU A 572 -6.66 10.75 2.58
C GLU A 572 -6.45 9.52 1.70
N ARG A 573 -5.31 9.44 1.02
CA ARG A 573 -4.90 8.28 0.21
C ARG A 573 -4.66 7.03 1.07
N LEU A 574 -4.02 7.15 2.23
CA LEU A 574 -3.85 6.01 3.14
C LEU A 574 -5.15 5.59 3.83
N GLU A 575 -6.00 6.54 4.23
CA GLU A 575 -7.31 6.24 4.87
C GLU A 575 -8.25 5.41 3.97
N ARG A 576 -8.02 5.47 2.66
CA ARG A 576 -8.83 4.81 1.62
C ARG A 576 -8.02 3.78 0.83
N SER A 577 -6.86 3.34 1.34
CA SER A 577 -6.02 2.37 0.64
C SER A 577 -6.71 1.01 0.52
N HIS A 578 -6.72 0.45 -0.70
CA HIS A 578 -7.17 -0.91 -0.96
C HIS A 578 -6.56 -1.93 0.02
N THR A 579 -5.24 -1.91 0.20
CA THR A 579 -4.53 -2.83 1.11
C THR A 579 -5.14 -2.80 2.51
N GLY A 580 -5.33 -1.60 3.07
CA GLY A 580 -5.89 -1.43 4.41
C GLY A 580 -7.37 -1.77 4.52
N LEU A 581 -8.17 -1.52 3.47
CA LEU A 581 -9.59 -1.88 3.45
C LEU A 581 -9.79 -3.40 3.34
N MET A 582 -9.03 -4.06 2.47
CA MET A 582 -9.08 -5.50 2.29
C MET A 582 -8.56 -6.22 3.53
N SER A 583 -7.42 -5.80 4.08
CA SER A 583 -6.78 -6.50 5.20
C SER A 583 -7.65 -6.52 6.45
N ARG A 584 -8.30 -5.39 6.79
CA ARG A 584 -9.25 -5.30 7.92
C ARG A 584 -10.47 -6.20 7.72
N THR A 585 -10.95 -6.30 6.47
CA THR A 585 -12.11 -7.14 6.14
C THR A 585 -11.76 -8.62 6.27
N GLU A 586 -10.62 -9.03 5.72
CA GLU A 586 -10.17 -10.42 5.78
C GLU A 586 -9.74 -10.85 7.18
N GLU A 587 -9.09 -9.97 7.94
CA GLU A 587 -8.76 -10.25 9.35
C GLU A 587 -10.03 -10.44 10.19
N PHE A 588 -11.06 -9.62 9.98
CA PHE A 588 -12.34 -9.81 10.66
C PHE A 588 -12.98 -11.16 10.32
N LEU A 589 -12.96 -11.56 9.04
CA LEU A 589 -13.45 -12.88 8.62
C LEU A 589 -12.63 -14.01 9.26
N GLU A 590 -11.31 -13.88 9.34
CA GLU A 590 -10.45 -14.86 10.01
C GLU A 590 -10.74 -14.94 11.53
N ASP A 591 -10.98 -13.81 12.18
CA ASP A 591 -11.37 -13.75 13.59
C ASP A 591 -12.71 -14.46 13.84
N ILE A 592 -13.69 -14.37 12.92
CA ILE A 592 -14.93 -15.16 13.01
C ILE A 592 -14.63 -16.66 13.01
N LYS A 593 -13.69 -17.13 12.19
CA LYS A 593 -13.32 -18.56 12.12
C LYS A 593 -12.72 -19.05 13.42
N ARG A 594 -12.08 -18.17 14.19
CA ARG A 594 -11.27 -18.49 15.39
C ARG A 594 -11.92 -18.11 16.71
N SER A 595 -12.97 -17.29 16.70
CA SER A 595 -13.59 -16.81 17.94
C SER A 595 -14.53 -17.85 18.54
N SER A 596 -14.43 -18.04 19.85
CA SER A 596 -15.42 -18.78 20.65
C SER A 596 -16.60 -17.91 21.08
N ASP A 597 -16.45 -16.58 21.05
CA ASP A 597 -17.48 -15.60 21.38
C ASP A 597 -17.76 -14.69 20.18
N LEU A 598 -18.70 -15.13 19.36
CA LEU A 598 -19.09 -14.43 18.14
C LEU A 598 -19.92 -13.17 18.42
N ASP A 599 -20.70 -13.14 19.49
CA ASP A 599 -21.53 -11.99 19.84
C ASP A 599 -20.68 -10.78 20.26
N ALA A 600 -19.64 -11.01 21.05
CA ALA A 600 -18.67 -9.96 21.38
C ALA A 600 -17.95 -9.44 20.11
N LEU A 601 -17.55 -10.34 19.20
CA LEU A 601 -16.90 -9.97 17.96
C LEU A 601 -17.82 -9.15 17.04
N PHE A 602 -19.08 -9.57 16.85
CA PHE A 602 -20.05 -8.87 16.00
C PHE A 602 -20.52 -7.52 16.55
N THR A 603 -20.29 -7.26 17.83
CA THR A 603 -20.48 -5.94 18.43
C THR A 603 -19.45 -4.93 17.90
N ARG A 604 -18.24 -5.39 17.55
CA ARG A 604 -17.17 -4.57 16.95
C ARG A 604 -17.30 -4.38 15.44
N LEU A 605 -18.18 -5.14 14.77
CA LEU A 605 -18.35 -5.08 13.31
C LEU A 605 -18.57 -3.65 12.77
N PRO A 606 -19.37 -2.75 13.38
CA PRO A 606 -19.53 -1.39 12.88
C PRO A 606 -18.24 -0.55 12.90
N GLU A 607 -17.32 -0.83 13.83
CA GLU A 607 -16.03 -0.13 13.95
C GLU A 607 -15.03 -0.61 12.88
N ILE A 608 -15.17 -1.87 12.47
CA ILE A 608 -14.30 -2.56 11.51
C ILE A 608 -14.87 -2.49 10.08
N SER A 609 -16.19 -2.36 9.94
CA SER A 609 -16.88 -2.35 8.66
C SER A 609 -16.46 -1.15 7.83
N VAL A 610 -15.91 -1.44 6.65
CA VAL A 610 -15.57 -0.41 5.68
C VAL A 610 -16.85 0.18 5.11
N THR A 611 -17.06 1.47 5.33
CA THR A 611 -18.21 2.21 4.76
C THR A 611 -18.15 2.23 3.23
N GLU A 612 -19.30 2.13 2.56
CA GLU A 612 -19.37 2.22 1.10
C GLU A 612 -18.69 3.47 0.54
N GLU A 613 -18.85 4.62 1.18
CA GLU A 613 -18.20 5.87 0.77
C GLU A 613 -16.67 5.74 0.69
N LYS A 614 -16.05 5.02 1.63
CA LYS A 614 -14.60 4.76 1.63
C LYS A 614 -14.22 3.81 0.49
N ILE A 615 -15.04 2.79 0.22
CA ILE A 615 -14.81 1.87 -0.89
C ILE A 615 -14.93 2.60 -2.23
N GLU A 616 -15.93 3.47 -2.40
CA GLU A 616 -16.13 4.25 -3.63
C GLU A 616 -14.94 5.16 -3.91
N LYS A 617 -14.36 5.77 -2.88
CA LYS A 617 -13.17 6.65 -2.97
C LYS A 617 -11.85 5.89 -2.74
N MET A 618 -11.85 4.57 -2.84
CA MET A 618 -10.68 3.73 -2.61
C MET A 618 -9.51 4.09 -3.53
N THR A 619 -8.29 4.05 -3.00
CA THR A 619 -7.05 4.29 -3.74
C THR A 619 -6.23 3.01 -3.87
N LEU A 620 -5.61 2.83 -5.03
CA LEU A 620 -4.66 1.73 -5.29
C LEU A 620 -3.23 2.25 -5.13
N ASN A 621 -2.53 1.73 -4.13
CA ASN A 621 -1.18 2.18 -3.77
C ASN A 621 -0.10 1.13 -4.03
N HIS A 622 -0.47 0.00 -4.63
CA HIS A 622 0.45 -1.11 -4.90
C HIS A 622 1.63 -0.68 -5.78
N GLU A 623 2.86 -0.89 -5.31
CA GLU A 623 4.06 -0.69 -6.11
C GLU A 623 4.27 -1.92 -6.99
N ARG A 624 3.86 -1.80 -8.25
CA ARG A 624 3.83 -2.90 -9.22
C ARG A 624 5.10 -2.96 -10.06
N SER A 625 5.84 -1.85 -10.17
CA SER A 625 7.05 -1.76 -11.00
C SER A 625 8.27 -2.42 -10.35
N ILE A 626 8.17 -2.78 -9.05
CA ILE A 626 9.25 -3.40 -8.29
C ILE A 626 9.58 -4.83 -8.76
N LEU A 627 8.61 -5.53 -9.36
CA LEU A 627 8.83 -6.84 -9.98
C LEU A 627 9.49 -6.62 -11.34
N GLN A 628 10.79 -6.90 -11.42
CA GLN A 628 11.54 -6.76 -12.66
C GLN A 628 11.16 -7.85 -13.66
N HIS A 629 10.53 -7.45 -14.76
CA HIS A 629 10.21 -8.34 -15.88
C HIS A 629 11.16 -8.09 -17.05
N GLN A 630 11.90 -9.13 -17.46
CA GLN A 630 12.92 -9.01 -18.52
C GLN A 630 12.36 -9.28 -19.94
N PHE A 631 11.14 -9.81 -20.06
CA PHE A 631 10.55 -10.18 -21.35
C PHE A 631 9.60 -9.08 -21.88
N PRO A 632 9.29 -9.07 -23.19
CA PRO A 632 8.21 -8.23 -23.69
C PRO A 632 6.83 -8.72 -23.24
N GLU A 633 5.96 -7.79 -22.82
CA GLU A 633 4.61 -8.05 -22.27
C GLU A 633 3.72 -8.93 -23.18
N ASN A 634 3.91 -8.86 -24.50
CA ASN A 634 3.11 -9.61 -25.47
C ASN A 634 3.57 -11.08 -25.65
N TYR A 635 4.71 -11.48 -25.10
CA TYR A 635 5.33 -12.79 -25.37
C TYR A 635 5.79 -13.52 -24.10
N SER A 636 5.43 -13.00 -22.93
CA SER A 636 5.68 -13.64 -21.67
C SER A 636 4.75 -14.83 -21.45
N SER A 637 5.32 -15.87 -20.88
CA SER A 637 4.63 -17.10 -20.50
C SER A 637 3.47 -16.84 -19.53
N PRO A 638 2.35 -17.57 -19.56
CA PRO A 638 1.24 -17.37 -18.60
C PRO A 638 1.66 -17.43 -17.13
N TYR A 639 2.49 -18.40 -16.74
CA TYR A 639 3.00 -18.52 -15.37
C TYR A 639 4.08 -17.49 -15.08
N LEU A 640 4.93 -17.17 -16.06
CA LEU A 640 5.88 -16.08 -15.89
C LEU A 640 5.14 -14.77 -15.63
N ASN A 641 4.06 -14.51 -16.34
CA ASN A 641 3.18 -13.37 -16.10
C ASN A 641 2.56 -13.42 -14.70
N GLU A 642 2.05 -14.56 -14.27
CA GLU A 642 1.48 -14.72 -12.92
C GLU A 642 2.50 -14.44 -11.78
N VAL A 643 3.77 -14.76 -12.03
CA VAL A 643 4.85 -14.67 -11.04
C VAL A 643 5.59 -13.32 -11.09
N THR A 644 5.78 -12.74 -12.27
CA THR A 644 6.55 -11.50 -12.49
C THR A 644 5.70 -10.26 -12.72
N HIS A 645 4.45 -10.45 -13.13
CA HIS A 645 3.40 -9.48 -12.91
C HIS A 645 2.62 -9.93 -11.67
N THR A 646 1.77 -9.09 -11.10
CA THR A 646 0.90 -9.56 -10.01
C THR A 646 0.14 -10.80 -10.48
N CYS A 647 -0.31 -11.66 -9.54
CA CYS A 647 -1.30 -12.70 -9.79
C CYS A 647 -2.25 -12.18 -10.89
N THR A 648 -2.33 -12.87 -12.02
CA THR A 648 -2.99 -12.40 -13.25
C THR A 648 -4.42 -11.89 -13.01
N ASP A 649 -5.01 -12.30 -11.88
CA ASP A 649 -6.28 -11.81 -11.37
C ASP A 649 -6.20 -10.31 -11.02
N VAL A 650 -5.35 -9.84 -10.08
CA VAL A 650 -5.40 -8.45 -9.57
C VAL A 650 -5.05 -7.36 -10.61
N LEU A 651 -4.28 -7.70 -11.65
CA LEU A 651 -3.91 -6.79 -12.74
C LEU A 651 -4.91 -6.74 -13.90
N SER A 652 -5.67 -7.82 -14.14
CA SER A 652 -6.77 -7.83 -15.13
C SER A 652 -8.09 -7.32 -14.53
N ILE A 653 -8.24 -7.44 -13.22
CA ILE A 653 -9.40 -6.98 -12.46
C ILE A 653 -9.43 -5.44 -12.44
N SER A 654 -10.53 -4.88 -12.93
CA SER A 654 -10.74 -3.44 -12.94
C SER A 654 -10.79 -2.87 -11.51
N SER A 655 -10.51 -1.57 -11.36
CA SER A 655 -10.69 -0.90 -10.07
C SER A 655 -12.12 -1.00 -9.52
N GLU A 656 -13.10 -1.23 -10.39
CA GLU A 656 -14.50 -1.47 -10.03
C GLU A 656 -14.68 -2.87 -9.42
N GLU A 657 -14.12 -3.89 -10.06
CA GLU A 657 -14.22 -5.24 -9.53
C GLU A 657 -13.42 -5.41 -8.21
N GLN A 658 -12.28 -4.74 -8.02
CA GLN A 658 -11.60 -4.69 -6.71
C GLN A 658 -12.51 -4.12 -5.60
N ARG A 659 -13.27 -3.07 -5.91
CA ARG A 659 -14.25 -2.49 -4.99
C ARG A 659 -15.38 -3.48 -4.70
N ASP A 660 -15.87 -4.18 -5.72
CA ASP A 660 -16.93 -5.17 -5.56
C ASP A 660 -16.47 -6.40 -4.78
N ARG A 661 -15.19 -6.80 -4.87
CA ARG A 661 -14.60 -7.84 -4.01
C ARG A 661 -14.61 -7.44 -2.54
N ILE A 662 -14.15 -6.24 -2.19
CA ILE A 662 -14.21 -5.75 -0.80
C ILE A 662 -15.66 -5.70 -0.31
N LYS A 663 -16.60 -5.19 -1.15
CA LYS A 663 -18.03 -5.18 -0.81
C LYS A 663 -18.57 -6.60 -0.60
N LEU A 664 -18.19 -7.57 -1.43
CA LEU A 664 -18.62 -8.95 -1.29
C LEU A 664 -18.16 -9.51 0.06
N ARG A 665 -16.88 -9.33 0.40
CA ARG A 665 -16.29 -9.83 1.65
C ARG A 665 -16.86 -9.13 2.88
N ALA A 666 -17.08 -7.82 2.82
CA ALA A 666 -17.78 -7.08 3.88
C ALA A 666 -19.23 -7.57 4.05
N THR A 667 -19.94 -7.80 2.94
CA THR A 667 -21.32 -8.33 2.95
C THR A 667 -21.36 -9.74 3.56
N LEU A 668 -20.34 -10.57 3.29
CA LEU A 668 -20.18 -11.88 3.93
C LEU A 668 -20.10 -11.77 5.45
N ALA A 669 -19.31 -10.84 5.99
CA ALA A 669 -19.25 -10.61 7.44
C ALA A 669 -20.62 -10.23 8.03
N HIS A 670 -21.40 -9.39 7.33
CA HIS A 670 -22.77 -9.04 7.73
C HIS A 670 -23.75 -10.22 7.64
N LEU A 671 -23.62 -11.10 6.65
CA LEU A 671 -24.41 -12.33 6.52
C LEU A 671 -24.11 -13.31 7.67
N LEU A 672 -22.84 -13.50 8.00
CA LEU A 672 -22.42 -14.37 9.11
C LEU A 672 -22.94 -13.83 10.45
N LYS A 673 -22.87 -12.51 10.67
CA LYS A 673 -23.51 -11.86 11.84
C LYS A 673 -25.00 -12.14 11.91
N SER A 674 -25.71 -11.93 10.80
CA SER A 674 -27.16 -12.07 10.75
C SER A 674 -27.59 -13.53 10.95
N THR A 675 -26.77 -14.48 10.48
CA THR A 675 -26.92 -15.92 10.72
C THR A 675 -26.82 -16.24 12.21
N VAL A 676 -25.75 -15.79 12.88
CA VAL A 676 -25.52 -16.09 14.30
C VAL A 676 -26.57 -15.43 15.21
N GLN A 677 -26.98 -14.21 14.87
CA GLN A 677 -27.97 -13.42 15.63
C GLN A 677 -29.43 -13.72 15.27
N ASP A 678 -29.68 -14.62 14.32
CA ASP A 678 -31.01 -15.01 13.86
C ASP A 678 -31.89 -13.79 13.46
N LYS A 679 -31.33 -12.91 12.63
CA LYS A 679 -31.97 -11.68 12.12
C LYS A 679 -32.33 -11.82 10.64
N ASP A 680 -33.18 -10.93 10.12
CA ASP A 680 -33.49 -10.92 8.68
C ASP A 680 -32.21 -10.70 7.85
N MET A 681 -31.97 -11.63 6.91
CA MET A 681 -30.77 -11.67 6.08
C MET A 681 -31.06 -11.38 4.61
N LYS A 682 -32.33 -11.21 4.23
CA LYS A 682 -32.75 -11.15 2.82
C LYS A 682 -32.01 -10.08 2.02
N GLU A 683 -31.91 -8.87 2.56
CA GLU A 683 -31.25 -7.74 1.88
C GLU A 683 -29.76 -8.01 1.67
N ASN A 684 -29.05 -8.46 2.71
CA ASN A 684 -27.64 -8.81 2.62
C ASN A 684 -27.39 -9.99 1.66
N LEU A 685 -28.30 -10.97 1.60
CA LEU A 685 -28.18 -12.10 0.69
C LEU A 685 -28.40 -11.66 -0.76
N GLN A 686 -29.43 -10.87 -1.04
CA GLN A 686 -29.66 -10.29 -2.38
C GLN A 686 -28.45 -9.49 -2.85
N ARG A 687 -27.90 -8.67 -1.96
CA ARG A 687 -26.67 -7.93 -2.23
C ARG A 687 -25.48 -8.85 -2.50
N PHE A 688 -25.26 -9.87 -1.69
CA PHE A 688 -24.17 -10.84 -1.88
C PHE A 688 -24.28 -11.58 -3.21
N VAL A 689 -25.48 -12.02 -3.61
CA VAL A 689 -25.73 -12.63 -4.93
C VAL A 689 -25.40 -11.65 -6.06
N SER A 690 -25.88 -10.41 -5.97
CA SER A 690 -25.61 -9.40 -7.00
C SER A 690 -24.12 -9.07 -7.16
N LEU A 691 -23.34 -9.16 -6.08
CA LEU A 691 -21.90 -8.92 -6.09
C LEU A 691 -21.13 -10.15 -6.58
N SER A 692 -21.56 -11.36 -6.21
CA SER A 692 -20.87 -12.60 -6.62
C SER A 692 -20.96 -12.83 -8.13
N GLU A 693 -22.06 -12.39 -8.78
CA GLU A 693 -22.23 -12.43 -10.24
C GLU A 693 -21.28 -11.49 -10.99
N LYS A 694 -20.82 -10.41 -10.35
CA LYS A 694 -19.91 -9.42 -10.95
C LYS A 694 -18.44 -9.80 -10.87
N ILE A 695 -18.09 -10.75 -10.02
CA ILE A 695 -16.70 -11.10 -9.73
C ILE A 695 -16.18 -12.13 -10.74
N SER A 696 -15.04 -11.83 -11.34
CA SER A 696 -14.33 -12.77 -12.20
C SER A 696 -13.66 -13.86 -11.38
N GLY A 697 -13.43 -15.03 -11.97
CA GLY A 697 -12.78 -16.12 -11.25
C GLY A 697 -12.85 -17.44 -12.00
N THR A 698 -12.10 -18.42 -11.48
CA THR A 698 -12.11 -19.79 -11.98
C THR A 698 -13.50 -20.43 -11.81
N GLU A 699 -13.79 -21.48 -12.59
CA GLU A 699 -15.06 -22.20 -12.43
C GLU A 699 -15.21 -22.76 -11.01
N PHE A 700 -14.10 -23.15 -10.38
CA PHE A 700 -14.07 -23.56 -8.99
C PHE A 700 -14.48 -22.43 -8.03
N GLN A 701 -13.92 -21.22 -8.19
CA GLN A 701 -14.29 -20.06 -7.37
C GLN A 701 -15.78 -19.71 -7.54
N LYS A 702 -16.31 -19.82 -8.76
CA LYS A 702 -17.75 -19.64 -9.02
C LYS A 702 -18.61 -20.72 -8.37
N LYS A 703 -18.22 -22.00 -8.44
CA LYS A 703 -18.88 -23.10 -7.73
C LYS A 703 -18.89 -22.85 -6.21
N SER A 704 -17.75 -22.44 -5.66
CA SER A 704 -17.60 -22.06 -4.25
C SER A 704 -18.56 -20.93 -3.84
N LEU A 705 -18.63 -19.85 -4.62
CA LEU A 705 -19.57 -18.75 -4.36
C LEU A 705 -21.04 -19.19 -4.45
N ARG A 706 -21.39 -20.03 -5.43
CA ARG A 706 -22.75 -20.61 -5.55
C ARG A 706 -23.11 -21.45 -4.32
N ASN A 707 -22.18 -22.26 -3.84
CA ASN A 707 -22.37 -23.05 -2.63
C ASN A 707 -22.61 -22.16 -1.40
N LEU A 708 -21.84 -21.08 -1.22
CA LEU A 708 -22.10 -20.11 -0.14
C LEU A 708 -23.50 -19.46 -0.24
N VAL A 709 -23.96 -19.13 -1.45
CA VAL A 709 -25.33 -18.62 -1.65
C VAL A 709 -26.38 -19.65 -1.22
N GLU A 710 -26.21 -20.92 -1.62
CA GLU A 710 -27.10 -22.01 -1.22
C GLU A 710 -27.15 -22.20 0.31
N ILE A 711 -25.98 -22.13 0.98
CA ILE A 711 -25.87 -22.19 2.44
C ILE A 711 -26.71 -21.08 3.09
N PHE A 712 -26.53 -19.82 2.69
CA PHE A 712 -27.26 -18.71 3.32
C PHE A 712 -28.75 -18.71 2.97
N GLN A 713 -29.14 -19.12 1.76
CA GLN A 713 -30.54 -19.28 1.37
C GLN A 713 -31.23 -20.35 2.24
N LEU A 714 -30.57 -21.49 2.46
CA LEU A 714 -31.05 -22.54 3.35
C LEU A 714 -31.16 -22.07 4.80
N THR A 715 -30.22 -21.25 5.28
CA THR A 715 -30.32 -20.64 6.62
C THR A 715 -31.61 -19.82 6.78
N ILE A 716 -32.00 -19.02 5.78
CA ILE A 716 -33.27 -18.27 5.81
C ILE A 716 -34.46 -19.23 5.84
N GLU A 717 -34.45 -20.28 5.01
CA GLU A 717 -35.57 -21.22 4.92
C GLU A 717 -35.74 -22.04 6.21
N ILE A 718 -34.64 -22.51 6.79
CA ILE A 718 -34.65 -23.26 8.05
C ILE A 718 -35.09 -22.38 9.22
N SER A 719 -34.69 -21.10 9.26
CA SER A 719 -35.12 -20.15 10.32
C SER A 719 -36.64 -19.92 10.35
N LYS A 720 -37.34 -20.17 9.23
CA LYS A 720 -38.80 -20.04 9.14
C LYS A 720 -39.54 -21.30 9.61
N LEU A 721 -38.85 -22.44 9.78
CA LEU A 721 -39.48 -23.68 10.22
C LEU A 721 -39.86 -23.59 11.70
N ASN A 722 -41.15 -23.43 11.97
CA ASN A 722 -41.73 -23.33 13.30
C ASN A 722 -42.71 -24.48 13.58
N ASN A 723 -43.36 -24.51 14.75
CA ASN A 723 -44.21 -25.64 15.16
C ASN A 723 -45.50 -25.75 14.31
N GLU A 724 -45.80 -24.73 13.50
CA GLU A 724 -46.96 -24.64 12.61
C GLU A 724 -46.60 -24.99 11.16
N SER A 725 -45.31 -25.20 10.84
CA SER A 725 -44.87 -25.60 9.50
C SER A 725 -45.43 -26.96 9.09
N THR A 726 -45.78 -27.09 7.81
CA THR A 726 -46.34 -28.32 7.24
C THR A 726 -45.24 -29.34 6.97
N THR A 727 -45.64 -30.61 6.77
CA THR A 727 -44.73 -31.66 6.29
C THR A 727 -44.17 -31.33 4.92
N GLU A 728 -44.96 -30.68 4.04
CA GLU A 728 -44.51 -30.24 2.71
C GLU A 728 -43.40 -29.19 2.80
N ASP A 729 -43.51 -28.22 3.71
CA ASP A 729 -42.46 -27.23 3.97
C ASP A 729 -41.16 -27.89 4.44
N SER A 730 -41.27 -28.89 5.33
CA SER A 730 -40.12 -29.67 5.81
C SER A 730 -39.49 -30.52 4.71
N ASP A 731 -40.29 -31.13 3.85
CA ASP A 731 -39.80 -31.98 2.76
C ASP A 731 -39.07 -31.15 1.69
N ALA A 732 -39.58 -29.94 1.39
CA ALA A 732 -38.93 -29.00 0.47
C ALA A 732 -37.55 -28.55 0.99
N VAL A 733 -37.44 -28.22 2.28
CA VAL A 733 -36.15 -27.86 2.90
C VAL A 733 -35.21 -29.06 2.96
N ALA A 734 -35.71 -30.26 3.27
CA ALA A 734 -34.92 -31.49 3.27
C ALA A 734 -34.33 -31.81 1.88
N GLN A 735 -35.10 -31.62 0.82
CA GLN A 735 -34.63 -31.81 -0.55
C GLN A 735 -33.47 -30.86 -0.89
N LYS A 736 -33.59 -29.58 -0.53
CA LYS A 736 -32.53 -28.59 -0.75
C LYS A 736 -31.28 -28.86 0.09
N LEU A 737 -31.43 -29.34 1.33
CA LEU A 737 -30.31 -29.78 2.17
C LEU A 737 -29.53 -30.92 1.50
N ASN A 738 -30.23 -31.94 1.00
CA ASN A 738 -29.59 -33.06 0.28
C ASN A 738 -28.91 -32.59 -1.02
N GLN A 739 -29.50 -31.61 -1.71
CA GLN A 739 -28.88 -31.00 -2.90
C GLN A 739 -27.58 -30.27 -2.55
N LEU A 740 -27.59 -29.47 -1.48
CA LEU A 740 -26.39 -28.78 -0.98
C LEU A 740 -25.31 -29.78 -0.54
N GLU A 741 -25.69 -30.85 0.15
CA GLU A 741 -24.75 -31.92 0.53
C GLU A 741 -24.10 -32.52 -0.73
N GLY A 742 -24.90 -32.86 -1.74
CA GLY A 742 -24.42 -33.41 -3.01
C GLY A 742 -23.50 -32.45 -3.78
N SER A 743 -23.88 -31.17 -3.90
CA SER A 743 -23.05 -30.17 -4.59
C SER A 743 -21.72 -29.93 -3.87
N THR A 744 -21.74 -29.93 -2.54
CA THR A 744 -20.52 -29.78 -1.72
C THR A 744 -19.62 -31.03 -1.80
N GLN A 745 -20.22 -32.23 -1.84
CA GLN A 745 -19.50 -33.48 -2.07
C GLN A 745 -18.83 -33.54 -3.45
N GLU A 746 -19.52 -33.07 -4.49
CA GLU A 746 -18.97 -33.03 -5.85
C GLU A 746 -17.72 -32.15 -5.92
N ILE A 747 -17.76 -30.96 -5.30
CA ILE A 747 -16.61 -30.05 -5.21
C ILE A 747 -15.43 -30.75 -4.50
N PHE A 748 -15.69 -31.45 -3.41
CA PHE A 748 -14.64 -32.18 -2.67
C PHE A 748 -14.05 -33.34 -3.48
N ALA A 749 -14.89 -34.12 -4.18
CA ALA A 749 -14.45 -35.23 -5.01
C ALA A 749 -13.60 -34.76 -6.20
N GLU A 750 -13.96 -33.64 -6.83
CA GLU A 750 -13.18 -33.00 -7.90
C GLU A 750 -11.76 -32.67 -7.42
N LEU A 751 -11.63 -32.11 -6.21
CA LEU A 751 -10.34 -31.78 -5.60
C LEU A 751 -9.51 -33.02 -5.26
N GLN A 752 -10.13 -34.06 -4.70
CA GLN A 752 -9.45 -35.32 -4.40
C GLN A 752 -8.90 -36.00 -5.66
N GLY A 753 -9.68 -36.02 -6.75
CA GLY A 753 -9.24 -36.61 -8.02
C GLY A 753 -8.03 -35.90 -8.64
N GLN A 754 -7.89 -34.59 -8.41
CA GLN A 754 -6.74 -33.81 -8.89
C GLN A 754 -5.47 -34.04 -8.07
N LEU A 755 -5.57 -34.47 -6.81
CA LEU A 755 -4.42 -34.71 -5.93
C LEU A 755 -3.69 -36.04 -6.23
N SER A 756 -4.33 -36.99 -6.93
CA SER A 756 -3.90 -38.40 -6.96
C SER A 756 -3.45 -38.94 -8.33
N THR A 757 -3.17 -38.11 -9.34
CA THR A 757 -2.70 -38.62 -10.64
C THR A 757 -1.25 -39.12 -10.56
N ASP A 758 -1.05 -40.43 -10.78
CA ASP A 758 0.25 -41.13 -10.89
C ASP A 758 1.18 -41.08 -9.66
N GLY A 759 0.65 -40.85 -8.46
CA GLY A 759 1.44 -40.81 -7.23
C GLY A 759 2.37 -39.59 -7.12
N ARG A 760 2.18 -38.57 -7.98
CA ARG A 760 2.82 -37.26 -7.87
C ARG A 760 1.77 -36.23 -7.43
N PHE A 761 2.14 -35.39 -6.47
CA PHE A 761 1.27 -34.32 -6.00
C PHE A 761 1.07 -33.28 -7.09
N ASN A 762 -0.18 -32.98 -7.45
CA ASN A 762 -0.50 -31.82 -8.25
C ASN A 762 -0.53 -30.58 -7.34
N LEU A 763 0.56 -29.82 -7.32
CA LEU A 763 0.68 -28.63 -6.46
C LEU A 763 -0.38 -27.56 -6.79
N LYS A 764 -1.03 -27.63 -7.97
CA LYS A 764 -2.07 -26.69 -8.39
C LYS A 764 -3.43 -26.92 -7.72
N SER A 765 -3.70 -28.07 -7.09
CA SER A 765 -5.01 -28.36 -6.47
C SER A 765 -5.08 -28.08 -4.97
N ILE A 766 -3.93 -28.04 -4.29
CA ILE A 766 -3.78 -27.61 -2.88
C ILE A 766 -4.47 -26.27 -2.55
N PRO A 767 -4.43 -25.22 -3.40
CA PRO A 767 -5.01 -23.92 -3.09
C PRO A 767 -6.52 -23.98 -3.07
N LEU A 768 -7.08 -24.68 -4.05
CA LEU A 768 -8.51 -24.88 -4.20
C LEU A 768 -9.04 -25.70 -3.03
N LEU A 769 -8.27 -26.68 -2.55
CA LEU A 769 -8.58 -27.42 -1.32
C LEU A 769 -8.58 -26.50 -0.09
N ASN A 770 -7.54 -25.69 0.10
CA ASN A 770 -7.47 -24.74 1.21
C ASN A 770 -8.62 -23.73 1.17
N GLN A 771 -8.95 -23.21 -0.01
CA GLN A 771 -10.10 -22.33 -0.20
C GLN A 771 -11.42 -23.04 0.12
N PHE A 772 -11.60 -24.29 -0.31
CA PHE A 772 -12.79 -25.09 0.02
C PHE A 772 -12.98 -25.24 1.52
N VAL A 773 -11.92 -25.59 2.23
CA VAL A 773 -11.95 -25.81 3.68
C VAL A 773 -12.20 -24.49 4.43
N SER A 774 -11.44 -23.45 4.10
CA SER A 774 -11.46 -22.17 4.81
C SER A 774 -12.69 -21.31 4.52
N GLU A 775 -13.38 -21.53 3.40
CA GLU A 775 -14.60 -20.79 3.04
C GLU A 775 -15.83 -21.69 3.14
N ASN A 776 -16.01 -22.67 2.24
CA ASN A 776 -17.26 -23.43 2.16
C ASN A 776 -17.52 -24.25 3.42
N LEU A 777 -16.55 -25.06 3.87
CA LEU A 777 -16.75 -25.92 5.04
C LEU A 777 -16.89 -25.11 6.34
N ALA A 778 -16.04 -24.11 6.55
CA ALA A 778 -16.11 -23.26 7.75
C ALA A 778 -17.46 -22.53 7.87
N TRP A 779 -17.96 -21.96 6.77
CA TRP A 779 -19.23 -21.22 6.80
C TRP A 779 -20.46 -22.12 6.83
N LEU A 780 -20.39 -23.31 6.20
CA LEU A 780 -21.41 -24.34 6.35
C LEU A 780 -21.53 -24.80 7.80
N LEU A 781 -20.41 -25.04 8.48
CA LEU A 781 -20.39 -25.45 9.88
C LEU A 781 -21.00 -24.40 10.80
N LEU A 782 -20.64 -23.12 10.60
CA LEU A 782 -21.23 -22.02 11.36
C LEU A 782 -22.75 -21.91 11.13
N SER A 783 -23.18 -22.03 9.87
CA SER A 783 -24.61 -22.00 9.52
C SER A 783 -25.37 -23.18 10.13
N TYR A 784 -24.78 -24.38 10.09
CA TYR A 784 -25.36 -25.58 10.68
C TYR A 784 -25.62 -25.45 12.18
N GLN A 785 -24.71 -24.80 12.92
CA GLN A 785 -24.95 -24.53 14.35
C GLN A 785 -26.24 -23.74 14.57
N THR A 786 -26.50 -22.75 13.72
CA THR A 786 -27.74 -21.96 13.74
C THR A 786 -28.94 -22.82 13.35
N TRP A 787 -28.83 -23.63 12.29
CA TRP A 787 -29.89 -24.54 11.86
C TRP A 787 -30.32 -25.50 12.98
N SER A 788 -29.35 -25.99 13.77
CA SER A 788 -29.61 -26.93 14.87
C SER A 788 -30.43 -26.34 16.02
N LYS A 789 -30.47 -25.01 16.15
CA LYS A 789 -31.34 -24.29 17.12
C LYS A 789 -32.80 -24.36 16.69
N HIS A 790 -33.05 -24.23 15.39
CA HIS A 790 -34.40 -24.24 14.79
C HIS A 790 -34.94 -25.66 14.55
N VAL A 791 -34.08 -26.59 14.13
CA VAL A 791 -34.41 -27.99 13.90
C VAL A 791 -33.44 -28.87 14.70
N PRO A 792 -33.74 -29.15 15.99
CA PRO A 792 -32.89 -30.01 16.81
C PRO A 792 -32.83 -31.43 16.23
N THR A 793 -31.62 -31.97 16.11
CA THR A 793 -31.38 -33.34 15.60
C THR A 793 -31.79 -34.44 16.60
N VAL A 794 -31.96 -34.08 17.88
CA VAL A 794 -32.37 -34.98 18.96
C VAL A 794 -33.63 -34.41 19.62
N VAL A 795 -34.74 -35.12 19.54
CA VAL A 795 -36.03 -34.75 20.15
C VAL A 795 -36.53 -35.88 21.04
N LYS A 796 -36.98 -35.56 22.26
CA LYS A 796 -37.66 -36.53 23.13
C LYS A 796 -39.07 -36.77 22.58
N LYS A 797 -39.30 -37.91 21.93
CA LYS A 797 -40.63 -38.29 21.42
C LYS A 797 -41.65 -38.31 22.57
N LYS A 798 -42.66 -37.44 22.51
CA LYS A 798 -43.91 -37.63 23.26
C LYS A 798 -44.76 -38.63 22.48
N LYS A 799 -45.38 -39.60 23.16
CA LYS A 799 -46.41 -40.45 22.56
C LYS A 799 -47.53 -39.52 22.04
N ASP A 800 -47.89 -39.67 20.77
CA ASP A 800 -49.06 -39.05 20.10
C ASP A 800 -48.90 -37.66 19.43
N THR A 801 -47.68 -37.20 19.11
CA THR A 801 -47.48 -36.01 18.24
C THR A 801 -46.80 -36.37 16.92
N VAL A 802 -47.43 -36.01 15.79
CA VAL A 802 -46.82 -36.12 14.44
C VAL A 802 -45.66 -35.11 14.36
N ASP A 803 -44.48 -35.60 13.99
CA ASP A 803 -43.28 -34.77 13.88
C ASP A 803 -43.16 -34.22 12.46
N ASN A 804 -43.76 -33.05 12.23
CA ASN A 804 -43.81 -32.42 10.91
C ASN A 804 -42.43 -32.04 10.34
N ARG A 805 -41.32 -32.21 11.08
CA ARG A 805 -39.95 -31.88 10.66
C ARG A 805 -39.00 -33.08 10.52
N GLU A 806 -39.51 -34.32 10.56
CA GLU A 806 -38.67 -35.52 10.58
C GLU A 806 -37.79 -35.66 9.33
N SER A 807 -38.29 -35.31 8.14
CA SER A 807 -37.52 -35.34 6.89
C SER A 807 -36.33 -34.38 6.92
N CYS A 808 -36.56 -33.13 7.35
CA CYS A 808 -35.49 -32.12 7.49
C CYS A 808 -34.46 -32.55 8.53
N ARG A 809 -34.92 -33.12 9.66
CA ARG A 809 -34.03 -33.64 10.71
C ARG A 809 -33.14 -34.78 10.22
N THR A 810 -33.69 -35.66 9.39
CA THR A 810 -32.95 -36.78 8.80
C THR A 810 -31.88 -36.26 7.84
N ALA A 811 -32.23 -35.32 6.96
CA ALA A 811 -31.27 -34.67 6.07
C ALA A 811 -30.13 -33.98 6.85
N MET A 812 -30.44 -33.23 7.92
CA MET A 812 -29.42 -32.61 8.78
C MET A 812 -28.48 -33.63 9.45
N LYS A 813 -29.00 -34.79 9.88
CA LYS A 813 -28.16 -35.86 10.45
C LYS A 813 -27.21 -36.45 9.41
N ASN A 814 -27.69 -36.68 8.19
CA ASN A 814 -26.87 -37.20 7.10
C ASN A 814 -25.75 -36.21 6.76
N MET A 815 -26.08 -34.93 6.59
CA MET A 815 -25.09 -33.90 6.29
C MET A 815 -24.05 -33.77 7.42
N MET A 816 -24.47 -33.83 8.69
CA MET A 816 -23.53 -33.84 9.82
C MET A 816 -22.64 -35.08 9.81
N GLN A 817 -23.17 -36.26 9.51
CA GLN A 817 -22.37 -37.48 9.40
C GLN A 817 -21.34 -37.37 8.27
N TRP A 818 -21.74 -36.82 7.12
CA TRP A 818 -20.84 -36.53 6.02
C TRP A 818 -19.74 -35.53 6.44
N LEU A 819 -20.10 -34.42 7.09
CA LEU A 819 -19.13 -33.44 7.61
C LEU A 819 -18.11 -34.09 8.55
N LYS A 820 -18.54 -35.02 9.44
CA LYS A 820 -17.62 -35.77 10.31
C LYS A 820 -16.62 -36.61 9.49
N ASN A 821 -17.13 -37.33 8.50
CA ASN A 821 -16.31 -38.21 7.68
C ASN A 821 -15.28 -37.40 6.87
N THR A 822 -15.73 -36.34 6.20
CA THR A 822 -14.88 -35.44 5.41
C THR A 822 -13.79 -34.79 6.25
N THR A 823 -14.13 -34.32 7.45
CA THR A 823 -13.15 -33.71 8.37
C THR A 823 -12.15 -34.73 8.88
N SER A 824 -12.57 -35.95 9.21
CA SER A 824 -11.62 -37.04 9.56
C SER A 824 -10.69 -37.38 8.40
N SER A 825 -11.20 -37.49 7.17
CA SER A 825 -10.37 -37.74 5.97
C SER A 825 -9.38 -36.61 5.69
N LEU A 826 -9.80 -35.35 5.85
CA LEU A 826 -8.90 -34.20 5.77
C LEU A 826 -7.83 -34.21 6.86
N ASN A 827 -8.20 -34.58 8.10
CA ASN A 827 -7.25 -34.66 9.20
C ASN A 827 -6.19 -35.73 8.93
N GLU A 828 -6.60 -36.91 8.46
CA GLU A 828 -5.67 -37.97 8.05
C GLU A 828 -4.74 -37.50 6.92
N PHE A 829 -5.28 -36.78 5.93
CA PHE A 829 -4.52 -36.18 4.83
C PHE A 829 -3.44 -35.21 5.34
N PHE A 830 -3.79 -34.27 6.23
CA PHE A 830 -2.83 -33.31 6.80
C PHE A 830 -1.90 -33.93 7.87
N LEU A 831 -2.31 -34.98 8.58
CA LEU A 831 -1.48 -35.73 9.56
C LEU A 831 -0.37 -36.56 8.88
N LEU A 832 -0.65 -37.12 7.70
CA LEU A 832 0.35 -37.80 6.87
C LEU A 832 1.47 -36.87 6.37
N GLU A 833 1.20 -35.56 6.26
CA GLU A 833 2.22 -34.56 5.93
C GLU A 833 3.02 -34.07 7.15
N THR A 834 2.35 -33.81 8.28
CA THR A 834 2.99 -33.28 9.50
C THR A 834 3.90 -34.30 10.20
N THR A 835 3.60 -35.60 10.10
CA THR A 835 4.44 -36.67 10.69
C THR A 835 5.78 -36.89 9.98
N LYS A 836 5.99 -36.30 8.78
CA LYS A 836 7.28 -36.33 8.08
C LYS A 836 8.20 -35.15 8.42
N HIS A 837 7.69 -34.07 9.01
CA HIS A 837 8.48 -32.89 9.38
C HIS A 837 8.04 -32.28 10.74
N PRO A 838 8.71 -32.63 11.85
CA PRO A 838 8.24 -32.36 13.22
C PRO A 838 8.28 -30.88 13.69
N ASN A 839 8.80 -29.95 12.88
CA ASN A 839 8.89 -28.52 13.21
C ASN A 839 7.80 -27.65 12.52
N GLY A 840 6.78 -28.29 11.92
CA GLY A 840 5.84 -27.66 10.98
C GLY A 840 4.47 -27.20 11.52
N ALA A 841 4.26 -27.12 12.84
CA ALA A 841 2.92 -26.86 13.39
C ALA A 841 2.63 -25.38 13.65
N LEU A 842 2.25 -24.63 12.61
CA LEU A 842 1.37 -23.46 12.73
C LEU A 842 0.35 -23.55 11.60
N PHE A 843 -0.89 -23.86 11.97
CA PHE A 843 -2.08 -24.00 11.12
C PHE A 843 -2.28 -25.37 10.44
N ASN A 844 -3.00 -26.27 11.11
CA ASN A 844 -3.73 -27.34 10.45
C ASN A 844 -5.12 -26.79 10.10
N PRO A 845 -5.56 -26.76 8.83
CA PRO A 845 -6.92 -26.35 8.46
C PRO A 845 -8.01 -27.14 9.20
N SER A 846 -7.66 -28.34 9.67
CA SER A 846 -8.50 -29.10 10.60
C SER A 846 -8.77 -28.39 11.92
N ASP A 847 -7.84 -27.61 12.46
CA ASP A 847 -7.98 -26.99 13.78
C ASP A 847 -9.11 -25.96 13.77
N ALA A 848 -9.31 -25.21 12.68
CA ALA A 848 -10.44 -24.28 12.54
C ALA A 848 -11.79 -25.01 12.52
N VAL A 849 -11.85 -26.14 11.80
CA VAL A 849 -13.05 -27.00 11.73
C VAL A 849 -13.30 -27.71 13.07
N THR A 850 -12.25 -28.18 13.71
CA THR A 850 -12.29 -28.90 15.00
C THR A 850 -12.64 -27.95 16.15
N PHE A 851 -12.18 -26.70 16.09
CA PHE A 851 -12.50 -25.62 17.02
C PHE A 851 -13.97 -25.20 16.92
N GLN A 852 -14.50 -24.98 15.70
CA GLN A 852 -15.92 -24.68 15.50
C GLN A 852 -16.85 -25.85 15.88
N LEU A 853 -16.39 -27.10 15.77
CA LEU A 853 -17.16 -28.27 16.15
C LEU A 853 -17.11 -28.61 17.65
N GLY A 854 -16.22 -27.97 18.43
CA GLY A 854 -15.98 -28.31 19.84
C GLY A 854 -15.43 -29.73 20.03
N TRP A 855 -14.81 -30.31 19.00
CA TRP A 855 -14.27 -31.68 19.04
C TRP A 855 -12.82 -31.68 19.52
N SER A 856 -12.56 -31.17 20.73
CA SER A 856 -11.30 -31.54 21.39
C SER A 856 -11.46 -32.98 21.90
N SER A 857 -10.68 -33.92 21.39
CA SER A 857 -10.49 -35.22 22.05
C SER A 857 -9.82 -35.08 23.43
N ASP A 858 -9.27 -33.90 23.74
CA ASP A 858 -8.64 -33.58 25.02
C ASP A 858 -9.39 -32.50 25.79
N LYS A 859 -10.24 -32.93 26.73
CA LYS A 859 -10.85 -32.05 27.76
C LYS A 859 -9.82 -31.42 28.72
N SER A 860 -8.52 -31.67 28.53
CA SER A 860 -7.42 -31.21 29.39
C SER A 860 -6.85 -29.85 28.99
N THR A 861 -7.13 -29.32 27.79
CA THR A 861 -6.52 -28.08 27.28
C THR A 861 -7.40 -26.83 27.37
N ALA A 862 -8.65 -26.96 27.84
CA ALA A 862 -9.59 -25.84 27.97
C ALA A 862 -9.28 -24.88 29.14
N THR A 863 -8.18 -25.07 29.88
CA THR A 863 -7.83 -24.23 31.05
C THR A 863 -6.40 -23.68 31.05
N THR A 864 -5.61 -23.86 29.99
CA THR A 864 -4.25 -23.30 29.94
C THR A 864 -4.21 -22.00 29.16
N ASN A 865 -4.03 -20.92 29.93
CA ASN A 865 -3.66 -19.55 29.59
C ASN A 865 -3.06 -19.36 28.16
N PRO A 866 -3.56 -18.42 27.33
CA PRO A 866 -3.13 -18.21 25.95
C PRO A 866 -1.69 -17.64 25.79
N SER A 867 -0.89 -17.62 26.85
CA SER A 867 0.48 -17.08 26.86
C SER A 867 1.58 -18.12 26.65
N SER A 868 1.26 -19.41 26.44
CA SER A 868 2.27 -20.49 26.39
C SER A 868 2.40 -21.22 25.05
N ARG A 869 1.87 -20.68 23.96
CA ARG A 869 2.08 -21.18 22.58
C ARG A 869 2.58 -20.06 21.65
N LEU A 870 3.49 -19.23 22.16
CA LEU A 870 4.40 -18.41 21.35
C LEU A 870 5.67 -19.22 21.09
#